data_AF-B6XSC0-F1
#
_entry.id   AF-B6XSC0-F1
#
_cell.length_a   1.000
_cell.length_b   1.000
_cell.length_c   1.000
_cell.angle_alpha   90.00
_cell.angle_beta   90.00
_cell.angle_gamma   90.00
#
_symmetry.space_group_name_H-M   'P 1'
#
loop_
_entity.id
_entity.type
_entity.pdbx_description
1 polymer ?
#
loop_
_entity_poly.entity_id
_entity_poly.type
_entity_poly.pdbx_seq_one_letter_code
_entity_poly.pdbx_strand_id
1 'polypeptide(L)'
;MRHTRIQQAKPERSFAERIVAVIVAIAMLGGMGYATTSAAMAADAKQTTEQQAGISLGLYDYNRYTINDKHALKFMNAGPEEYNKYVGNDNGAYTGIVNKTLTNGYPTMAADKGSESLDYLFGGKPDDKAVTKYKPAGGLLTLDKDGYYGFDADSQYATYDKALREFTWKYQSCTDQASTPCFAPFGDDTDDNRYSFGMNLDAEFYMPEGGKVNNQNMVFDFTGDDDVWVFIDDVLVLDLGGIHQALDGSINFATDTIDYHGKEQSYGNPPATTITQAFTDAGKTWDSTPYKTHHLSFFYLERGDGGSNCKIKFNLPVKPSKAIDIEKETLGTIDANEKFQFQLFVDDSPTPYQGKYSVYNVSTNQVVSSDAQTGDNDVITLTRGQFARVQSDNFTDDTRYTVRELNSSGYTVSANGSPMTQQGGGNDAYAETGPFTVGTTSHVTIVNSNVKPSNNKSIVKTGGGDGDQYTLYLTASGDSTSSTVTTTTPADIVLVMDKSGSMKGELDNNAKEAANALAKKLLTDKNSTLPSEQQVQMAVVTFSTKATIEQNFTTDVLKINNAVEGDPDGGTNWEAALKQANILSGRSNVKKHIIFLSDGDPTFRTSSYGGSCYSHWGPYYTPQPKYTTKEACTAAKYDWLDENPDDKYDGVPGYDGVHGSGSSDGYGYNYQAALAEAKGRGDAALYVVKTSTEAKKMADFAEQAGAVDGKEFDGTNPENLTKAFNQIYSSITSSAKIRVFSITDTLSQWVDPVDFPDVTDGADITQYVTVTNGDITEPTSSYKATYSIDDNSGNRTVTVAFNDSNGIVAEKTDVIYVSFKVKPSDAAYADYAKNNKYPDTGDANTGDASAEQQGYHSNVDAKLNYCVLTEVNNVESCERTEAEYPRPVVQVKLGKINITKKWSDNADKHTKDSVTVQLQRKAIGAADSVAENVGEITLNAGNEWTATVGNLLPGYTYSVAEAPDDDRYSVSYAGNDADLTKKMVWSSADKGTLNATITNTPKPVSLSNAISVKKNLTGRKWKATDQFNFTLEAKGNAPLPASCKDQQPCTVTVKHDSTDHTESFGDITYNAGDVKYTYYVTEKRGSISALHYSQARYKVVVTVAKNDAGAWTASVTSVTKMLDDNGKTVSEAQSDSTQPVAFTNHYIAVSALPLTGGMTDRQWLFVGGVVGGLAVLLIGAAGVWNGKKRLV
;
A
#
# COMPACT_ATOMS: atom_id res chain seq x y z
N MET A 1 41.10 -60.72 21.43
CA MET A 1 41.78 -62.03 21.50
C MET A 1 42.07 -62.49 20.07
N ARG A 2 43.37 -62.75 19.78
CA ARG A 2 43.99 -63.57 18.71
C ARG A 2 43.56 -63.31 17.25
N HIS A 3 44.39 -62.57 16.49
CA HIS A 3 45.39 -63.07 15.49
C HIS A 3 44.72 -63.44 14.15
N THR A 4 45.12 -62.92 12.96
CA THR A 4 46.47 -62.86 12.33
C THR A 4 46.33 -61.95 11.08
N ARG A 5 47.09 -60.86 10.82
CA ARG A 5 48.46 -60.76 10.23
C ARG A 5 48.59 -61.57 8.91
N ILE A 6 48.94 -61.10 7.70
CA ILE A 6 49.97 -60.20 7.10
C ILE A 6 49.57 -60.13 5.57
N GLN A 7 49.58 -59.03 4.78
CA GLN A 7 50.73 -58.31 4.20
C GLN A 7 50.33 -56.92 3.68
N GLN A 8 51.23 -55.97 3.90
CA GLN A 8 51.26 -54.61 3.40
C GLN A 8 51.70 -54.54 1.94
N ALA A 9 51.17 -53.56 1.20
CA ALA A 9 52.01 -52.60 0.47
C ALA A 9 51.32 -51.22 0.46
N LYS A 10 51.95 -50.27 1.13
CA LYS A 10 51.88 -48.80 1.01
C LYS A 10 53.34 -48.36 0.75
N PRO A 11 53.69 -47.09 0.42
CA PRO A 11 52.95 -45.83 0.46
C PRO A 11 53.08 -45.07 -0.90
N GLU A 12 52.63 -43.84 -1.18
CA GLU A 12 52.79 -42.51 -0.57
C GLU A 12 51.62 -41.66 -1.11
N ARG A 13 50.75 -40.96 -0.35
CA ARG A 13 50.90 -39.86 0.63
C ARG A 13 51.79 -38.70 0.18
N SER A 14 51.16 -37.62 -0.28
CA SER A 14 51.22 -36.30 0.39
C SER A 14 50.27 -35.32 -0.32
N PHE A 15 49.14 -34.88 0.23
CA PHE A 15 48.94 -33.90 1.31
C PHE A 15 48.92 -32.44 0.82
N ALA A 16 47.71 -31.91 0.61
CA ALA A 16 47.27 -30.52 0.78
C ALA A 16 45.74 -30.50 0.52
N GLU A 17 44.92 -30.82 1.53
CA GLU A 17 44.15 -29.86 2.35
C GLU A 17 42.95 -29.23 1.62
N ARG A 18 41.71 -29.67 1.93
CA ARG A 18 40.70 -29.07 2.86
C ARG A 18 39.79 -28.05 2.11
N ILE A 19 38.46 -27.94 2.22
CA ILE A 19 37.41 -28.37 3.17
C ILE A 19 36.00 -28.11 2.53
N VAL A 20 35.04 -29.05 2.73
CA VAL A 20 33.57 -28.98 3.01
C VAL A 20 32.48 -28.57 1.95
N ALA A 21 31.43 -29.43 1.93
CA ALA A 21 30.00 -29.34 1.50
C ALA A 21 29.63 -29.51 0.01
N VAL A 22 28.51 -30.13 -0.45
CA VAL A 22 27.40 -30.98 0.08
C VAL A 22 26.69 -31.61 -1.16
N ILE A 23 26.23 -32.86 -1.05
CA ILE A 23 25.17 -33.64 -1.79
C ILE A 23 25.29 -34.05 -3.30
N VAL A 24 25.48 -35.37 -3.47
CA VAL A 24 24.87 -36.42 -4.36
C VAL A 24 24.43 -36.09 -5.80
N ALA A 25 25.06 -36.80 -6.76
CA ALA A 25 24.66 -36.96 -8.16
C ALA A 25 24.63 -38.44 -8.61
N ILE A 26 23.82 -38.67 -9.64
CA ILE A 26 23.39 -39.88 -10.36
C ILE A 26 24.52 -40.85 -10.76
N ALA A 27 24.21 -42.17 -10.77
CA ALA A 27 24.96 -43.16 -11.55
C ALA A 27 24.03 -44.21 -12.21
N MET A 28 24.23 -44.35 -13.52
CA MET A 28 23.62 -45.34 -14.42
C MET A 28 24.30 -46.72 -14.32
N LEU A 29 23.59 -47.75 -14.81
CA LEU A 29 24.04 -49.00 -15.45
C LEU A 29 24.62 -50.18 -14.63
N GLY A 30 23.98 -51.36 -14.84
CA GLY A 30 24.52 -52.72 -14.68
C GLY A 30 24.13 -53.43 -13.37
N GLY A 31 23.60 -54.65 -13.32
CA GLY A 31 23.49 -55.73 -14.29
C GLY A 31 22.79 -56.97 -13.67
N MET A 32 22.65 -57.99 -14.51
CA MET A 32 21.78 -59.18 -14.40
C MET A 32 22.06 -60.17 -13.26
N GLY A 33 20.98 -60.85 -12.81
CA GLY A 33 20.92 -62.32 -12.71
C GLY A 33 20.88 -62.96 -11.31
N TYR A 34 19.74 -63.54 -10.90
CA TYR A 34 19.52 -65.00 -10.79
C TYR A 34 18.05 -65.32 -10.46
N ALA A 35 17.49 -66.27 -11.19
CA ALA A 35 16.13 -66.80 -11.09
C ALA A 35 15.96 -67.78 -9.91
N THR A 36 14.74 -67.93 -9.36
CA THR A 36 13.87 -69.11 -9.57
C THR A 36 12.56 -69.03 -8.76
N THR A 37 11.44 -69.30 -9.46
CA THR A 37 10.14 -69.86 -8.99
C THR A 37 9.40 -69.10 -7.90
N SER A 38 8.29 -68.42 -8.23
CA SER A 38 6.99 -69.11 -8.25
C SER A 38 6.06 -68.51 -9.32
N ALA A 39 5.62 -69.38 -10.23
CA ALA A 39 4.55 -69.11 -11.16
C ALA A 39 3.22 -69.08 -10.42
N ALA A 40 2.64 -67.88 -10.29
CA ALA A 40 1.21 -67.59 -10.26
C ALA A 40 1.05 -66.06 -10.18
N MET A 41 1.60 -65.34 -11.17
CA MET A 41 1.19 -63.95 -11.37
C MET A 41 -0.04 -63.98 -12.27
N ALA A 42 -1.15 -63.53 -11.71
CA ALA A 42 -2.38 -63.25 -12.40
C ALA A 42 -2.09 -62.36 -13.61
N ALA A 43 -2.67 -62.73 -14.74
CA ALA A 43 -2.68 -61.90 -15.93
C ALA A 43 -3.62 -60.71 -15.68
N ASP A 44 -3.09 -59.60 -15.17
CA ASP A 44 -3.78 -58.32 -15.27
C ASP A 44 -3.35 -57.67 -16.59
N ALA A 45 -4.25 -57.73 -17.58
CA ALA A 45 -4.14 -56.93 -18.79
C ALA A 45 -4.13 -55.45 -18.38
N LYS A 46 -3.14 -54.68 -18.85
CA LYS A 46 -3.02 -53.24 -18.58
C LYS A 46 -4.22 -52.55 -19.24
N GLN A 47 -5.13 -51.97 -18.45
CA GLN A 47 -6.28 -51.24 -18.96
C GLN A 47 -5.86 -50.11 -19.90
N THR A 48 -6.67 -49.87 -20.95
CA THR A 48 -6.50 -48.74 -21.86
C THR A 48 -6.91 -47.42 -21.21
N THR A 49 -6.45 -46.28 -21.74
CA THR A 49 -6.76 -44.94 -21.22
C THR A 49 -8.26 -44.67 -21.14
N GLU A 50 -9.04 -45.13 -22.12
CA GLU A 50 -10.50 -44.99 -22.16
C GLU A 50 -11.18 -45.72 -21.00
N GLN A 51 -10.78 -46.96 -20.73
CA GLN A 51 -11.33 -47.75 -19.63
C GLN A 51 -10.95 -47.19 -18.26
N GLN A 52 -9.70 -46.73 -18.12
CA GLN A 52 -9.25 -46.05 -16.91
C GLN A 52 -10.02 -44.74 -16.65
N ALA A 53 -10.51 -44.10 -17.72
CA ALA A 53 -11.34 -42.91 -17.63
C ALA A 53 -12.82 -43.20 -17.32
N GLY A 54 -13.25 -44.47 -17.37
CA GLY A 54 -14.62 -44.89 -17.11
C GLY A 54 -15.49 -45.04 -18.35
N ILE A 55 -14.90 -45.02 -19.55
CA ILE A 55 -15.63 -45.25 -20.80
C ILE A 55 -15.70 -46.76 -21.05
N SER A 56 -16.91 -47.25 -21.30
CA SER A 56 -17.15 -48.64 -21.66
C SER A 56 -17.73 -48.75 -23.07
N LEU A 57 -17.23 -49.73 -23.82
CA LEU A 57 -17.64 -50.02 -25.19
C LEU A 57 -18.25 -51.42 -25.27
N GLY A 58 -19.32 -51.58 -26.03
CA GLY A 58 -19.80 -52.86 -26.50
C GLY A 58 -19.86 -52.88 -28.02
N LEU A 59 -19.56 -54.04 -28.60
CA LEU A 59 -19.49 -54.23 -30.04
C LEU A 59 -20.25 -55.51 -30.41
N TYR A 60 -21.10 -55.44 -31.43
CA TYR A 60 -22.06 -56.49 -31.75
C TYR A 60 -21.92 -56.85 -33.23
N ASP A 61 -21.64 -58.12 -33.51
CA ASP A 61 -21.51 -58.68 -34.86
C ASP A 61 -22.81 -59.41 -35.20
N TYR A 62 -23.50 -58.96 -36.25
CA TYR A 62 -24.85 -59.45 -36.57
C TYR A 62 -24.86 -60.36 -37.79
N ASN A 63 -25.53 -61.51 -37.64
CA ASN A 63 -25.94 -62.26 -38.81
C ASN A 63 -27.18 -61.60 -39.42
N ARG A 64 -26.94 -60.77 -40.44
CA ARG A 64 -27.94 -59.96 -41.15
C ARG A 64 -29.18 -60.72 -41.63
N TYR A 65 -29.05 -62.02 -41.92
CA TYR A 65 -30.16 -62.83 -42.44
C TYR A 65 -31.09 -63.32 -41.34
N THR A 66 -30.57 -63.55 -40.14
CA THR A 66 -31.35 -64.11 -39.02
C THR A 66 -31.73 -63.07 -37.98
N ILE A 67 -31.01 -61.94 -37.89
CA ILE A 67 -31.28 -60.89 -36.90
C ILE A 67 -32.65 -60.23 -37.08
N ASN A 68 -33.19 -60.29 -38.29
CA ASN A 68 -34.48 -59.74 -38.67
C ASN A 68 -35.68 -60.61 -38.27
N ASP A 69 -35.47 -61.86 -37.81
CA ASP A 69 -36.56 -62.81 -37.60
C ASP A 69 -37.50 -62.36 -36.48
N LYS A 70 -38.74 -62.01 -36.85
CA LYS A 70 -39.84 -61.55 -35.96
C LYS A 70 -39.67 -60.16 -35.31
N HIS A 71 -38.68 -59.38 -35.73
CA HIS A 71 -38.46 -58.01 -35.23
C HIS A 71 -38.98 -56.94 -36.19
N ALA A 72 -39.36 -55.76 -35.70
CA ALA A 72 -39.91 -54.68 -36.54
C ALA A 72 -38.82 -53.86 -37.24
N LEU A 73 -37.68 -53.63 -36.58
CA LEU A 73 -36.52 -52.98 -37.16
C LEU A 73 -35.77 -53.97 -38.05
N LYS A 74 -35.59 -53.65 -39.33
CA LYS A 74 -34.98 -54.57 -40.31
C LYS A 74 -33.62 -54.06 -40.77
N PHE A 75 -32.67 -54.99 -40.88
CA PHE A 75 -31.41 -54.81 -41.59
C PHE A 75 -31.63 -54.90 -43.09
N MET A 76 -30.86 -54.10 -43.81
CA MET A 76 -30.92 -53.84 -45.25
C MET A 76 -32.22 -53.14 -45.64
N ASN A 77 -32.24 -52.56 -46.84
CA ASN A 77 -33.48 -52.02 -47.41
C ASN A 77 -34.48 -53.15 -47.67
N ALA A 78 -35.40 -53.38 -46.72
CA ALA A 78 -36.25 -54.57 -46.67
C ALA A 78 -37.64 -54.39 -47.33
N GLY A 79 -37.88 -53.30 -48.06
CA GLY A 79 -39.14 -53.04 -48.76
C GLY A 79 -39.83 -51.73 -48.33
N PRO A 80 -41.14 -51.55 -48.57
CA PRO A 80 -41.84 -50.27 -48.39
C PRO A 80 -42.13 -49.89 -46.92
N GLU A 81 -41.46 -50.51 -45.95
CA GLU A 81 -41.55 -50.09 -44.55
C GLU A 81 -40.83 -48.75 -44.37
N GLU A 82 -41.53 -47.75 -43.84
CA GLU A 82 -41.13 -46.35 -43.96
C GLU A 82 -39.75 -46.04 -43.34
N TYR A 83 -39.39 -46.68 -42.22
CA TYR A 83 -38.12 -46.48 -41.47
C TYR A 83 -37.03 -47.53 -41.73
N ASN A 84 -37.31 -48.53 -42.58
CA ASN A 84 -36.35 -49.53 -43.05
C ASN A 84 -35.92 -49.27 -44.50
N LYS A 85 -36.31 -48.12 -45.05
CA LYS A 85 -35.98 -47.66 -46.39
C LYS A 85 -34.91 -46.57 -46.31
N TYR A 86 -33.93 -46.63 -47.22
CA TYR A 86 -32.97 -45.54 -47.42
C TYR A 86 -33.69 -44.22 -47.78
N VAL A 87 -33.40 -43.17 -47.03
CA VAL A 87 -34.08 -41.87 -47.18
C VAL A 87 -33.63 -41.09 -48.42
N GLY A 88 -32.49 -41.43 -49.02
CA GLY A 88 -31.94 -40.78 -50.23
C GLY A 88 -30.73 -39.89 -49.95
N ASN A 89 -30.01 -39.52 -51.02
CA ASN A 89 -28.87 -38.63 -50.92
C ASN A 89 -29.32 -37.22 -50.50
N ASP A 90 -28.49 -36.52 -49.72
CA ASP A 90 -28.69 -35.15 -49.23
C ASP A 90 -29.83 -34.90 -48.23
N ASN A 91 -30.66 -35.92 -48.00
CA ASN A 91 -31.77 -35.95 -47.05
C ASN A 91 -31.28 -36.17 -45.61
N GLY A 92 -31.96 -35.57 -44.61
CA GLY A 92 -31.64 -35.74 -43.18
C GLY A 92 -32.11 -37.08 -42.60
N ALA A 93 -31.98 -37.24 -41.28
CA ALA A 93 -32.30 -38.50 -40.60
C ALA A 93 -33.80 -38.83 -40.59
N TYR A 94 -34.11 -40.07 -40.27
CA TYR A 94 -35.45 -40.56 -39.95
C TYR A 94 -35.64 -40.58 -38.42
N THR A 95 -36.05 -39.46 -37.85
CA THR A 95 -36.18 -39.33 -36.40
C THR A 95 -37.46 -39.99 -35.86
N GLY A 96 -37.47 -40.28 -34.56
CA GLY A 96 -38.61 -40.84 -33.85
C GLY A 96 -38.83 -42.34 -34.07
N ILE A 97 -37.81 -43.08 -34.52
CA ILE A 97 -37.85 -44.55 -34.59
C ILE A 97 -37.93 -45.14 -33.18
N VAL A 98 -37.16 -44.58 -32.26
CA VAL A 98 -37.10 -45.00 -30.86
C VAL A 98 -37.90 -44.07 -29.95
N ASN A 99 -38.24 -44.58 -28.77
CA ASN A 99 -38.91 -43.83 -27.73
C ASN A 99 -37.95 -42.80 -27.10
N LYS A 100 -38.52 -41.75 -26.49
CA LYS A 100 -37.75 -40.65 -25.89
C LYS A 100 -37.02 -41.04 -24.60
N THR A 101 -37.21 -42.26 -24.11
CA THR A 101 -36.56 -42.77 -22.90
C THR A 101 -36.08 -44.21 -23.06
N LEU A 102 -35.00 -44.56 -22.38
CA LEU A 102 -34.54 -45.95 -22.27
C LEU A 102 -35.47 -46.77 -21.37
N THR A 103 -35.57 -48.07 -21.65
CA THR A 103 -36.23 -49.04 -20.78
C THR A 103 -35.23 -50.15 -20.47
N ASN A 104 -34.93 -50.35 -19.18
CA ASN A 104 -33.91 -51.30 -18.70
C ASN A 104 -32.53 -51.10 -19.36
N GLY A 105 -32.15 -49.85 -19.64
CA GLY A 105 -30.86 -49.50 -20.24
C GLY A 105 -30.78 -49.66 -21.76
N TYR A 106 -31.88 -50.00 -22.45
CA TYR A 106 -31.89 -50.17 -23.91
C TYR A 106 -32.94 -49.31 -24.60
N PRO A 107 -32.68 -48.89 -25.85
CA PRO A 107 -33.69 -48.23 -26.67
C PRO A 107 -34.91 -49.14 -26.89
N THR A 108 -36.07 -48.52 -27.05
CA THR A 108 -37.32 -49.20 -27.42
C THR A 108 -37.89 -48.52 -28.64
N MET A 109 -38.51 -49.26 -29.56
CA MET A 109 -39.25 -48.67 -30.68
C MET A 109 -40.30 -47.70 -30.14
N ALA A 110 -40.57 -46.63 -30.87
CA ALA A 110 -41.62 -45.67 -30.50
C ALA A 110 -43.00 -46.36 -30.38
N ALA A 111 -43.90 -45.77 -29.59
CA ALA A 111 -45.18 -46.39 -29.25
C ALA A 111 -46.07 -46.67 -30.49
N ASP A 112 -45.99 -45.82 -31.50
CA ASP A 112 -46.65 -45.95 -32.79
C ASP A 112 -45.99 -47.00 -33.71
N LYS A 113 -44.80 -47.51 -33.32
CA LYS A 113 -43.98 -48.48 -34.06
C LYS A 113 -43.83 -49.82 -33.34
N GLY A 114 -44.74 -50.12 -32.41
CA GLY A 114 -44.88 -51.44 -31.78
C GLY A 114 -44.19 -51.61 -30.43
N SER A 115 -43.50 -50.59 -29.90
CA SER A 115 -42.89 -50.58 -28.56
C SER A 115 -41.91 -51.73 -28.26
N GLU A 116 -41.38 -52.40 -29.29
CA GLU A 116 -40.44 -53.49 -29.15
C GLU A 116 -39.12 -53.00 -28.52
N SER A 117 -38.58 -53.76 -27.57
CA SER A 117 -37.27 -53.45 -26.98
C SER A 117 -36.15 -53.83 -27.93
N LEU A 118 -35.17 -52.93 -28.11
CA LEU A 118 -33.96 -53.18 -28.91
C LEU A 118 -32.85 -53.88 -28.09
N ASP A 119 -33.15 -54.40 -26.90
CA ASP A 119 -32.25 -55.25 -26.10
C ASP A 119 -31.77 -56.50 -26.89
N TYR A 120 -32.51 -56.96 -27.89
CA TYR A 120 -32.02 -58.07 -28.73
C TYR A 120 -30.79 -57.68 -29.58
N LEU A 121 -30.62 -56.39 -29.90
CA LEU A 121 -29.46 -55.88 -30.65
C LEU A 121 -28.25 -55.66 -29.74
N PHE A 122 -28.45 -54.98 -28.60
CA PHE A 122 -27.34 -54.52 -27.75
C PHE A 122 -27.19 -55.33 -26.43
N GLY A 123 -28.19 -56.13 -26.06
CA GLY A 123 -28.16 -56.96 -24.85
C GLY A 123 -27.32 -58.22 -25.02
N GLY A 124 -27.49 -58.92 -26.15
CA GLY A 124 -26.73 -60.11 -26.55
C GLY A 124 -26.95 -61.30 -25.60
N LYS A 125 -28.13 -61.93 -25.69
CA LYS A 125 -28.44 -63.13 -24.89
C LYS A 125 -27.51 -64.29 -25.26
N PRO A 126 -27.01 -65.10 -24.30
CA PRO A 126 -26.02 -66.15 -24.57
C PRO A 126 -26.45 -67.23 -25.57
N ASP A 127 -27.75 -67.38 -25.81
CA ASP A 127 -28.38 -68.35 -26.69
C ASP A 127 -28.87 -67.78 -28.03
N ASP A 128 -28.67 -66.47 -28.27
CA ASP A 128 -29.00 -65.85 -29.55
C ASP A 128 -27.92 -66.16 -30.60
N LYS A 129 -28.31 -66.85 -31.67
CA LYS A 129 -27.40 -67.20 -32.76
C LYS A 129 -27.25 -66.09 -33.80
N ALA A 130 -28.09 -65.04 -33.73
CA ALA A 130 -28.09 -63.95 -34.68
C ALA A 130 -27.18 -62.78 -34.28
N VAL A 131 -26.74 -62.71 -33.01
CA VAL A 131 -25.85 -61.66 -32.50
C VAL A 131 -24.67 -62.28 -31.75
N THR A 132 -23.45 -61.87 -32.10
CA THR A 132 -22.26 -62.15 -31.30
C THR A 132 -21.82 -60.89 -30.57
N LYS A 133 -21.91 -60.90 -29.24
CA LYS A 133 -21.51 -59.77 -28.38
C LYS A 133 -20.04 -59.83 -28.01
N TYR A 134 -19.34 -58.73 -28.22
CA TYR A 134 -17.99 -58.47 -27.77
C TYR A 134 -17.98 -57.32 -26.75
N LYS A 135 -17.06 -57.41 -25.78
CA LYS A 135 -16.77 -56.34 -24.81
C LYS A 135 -15.31 -55.90 -25.02
N PRO A 136 -15.07 -54.94 -25.91
CA PRO A 136 -13.75 -54.37 -26.11
C PRO A 136 -13.14 -53.85 -24.81
N ALA A 137 -11.84 -54.04 -24.65
CA ALA A 137 -11.02 -53.49 -23.59
C ALA A 137 -10.58 -52.04 -23.87
N GLY A 138 -11.11 -51.42 -24.93
CA GLY A 138 -10.80 -50.08 -25.43
C GLY A 138 -9.94 -50.10 -26.69
N GLY A 139 -9.26 -48.99 -26.99
CA GLY A 139 -8.35 -48.81 -28.12
C GLY A 139 -8.98 -48.11 -29.33
N LEU A 140 -10.25 -47.69 -29.23
CA LEU A 140 -10.96 -47.00 -30.30
C LEU A 140 -10.76 -45.48 -30.20
N LEU A 141 -10.92 -44.92 -29.00
CA LEU A 141 -10.83 -43.49 -28.75
C LEU A 141 -9.42 -43.11 -28.29
N THR A 142 -8.93 -41.99 -28.83
CA THR A 142 -7.68 -41.38 -28.36
C THR A 142 -7.99 -40.12 -27.57
N LEU A 143 -7.33 -39.94 -26.43
CA LEU A 143 -7.35 -38.69 -25.68
C LEU A 143 -6.29 -37.74 -26.25
N ASP A 144 -6.73 -36.62 -26.83
CA ASP A 144 -5.82 -35.62 -27.37
C ASP A 144 -5.26 -34.68 -26.29
N LYS A 145 -4.33 -33.79 -26.69
CA LYS A 145 -3.68 -32.82 -25.79
C LYS A 145 -4.64 -31.74 -25.25
N ASP A 146 -5.78 -31.55 -25.90
CA ASP A 146 -6.76 -30.53 -25.57
C ASP A 146 -7.90 -31.13 -24.70
N GLY A 147 -7.82 -32.42 -24.36
CA GLY A 147 -8.74 -33.12 -23.47
C GLY A 147 -9.94 -33.76 -24.17
N TYR A 148 -9.92 -33.90 -25.49
CA TYR A 148 -10.97 -34.57 -26.23
C TYR A 148 -10.66 -36.06 -26.42
N TYR A 149 -11.64 -36.90 -26.12
CA TYR A 149 -11.68 -38.28 -26.62
C TYR A 149 -12.21 -38.25 -28.04
N GLY A 150 -11.54 -38.91 -28.98
CA GLY A 150 -12.08 -39.05 -30.32
C GLY A 150 -11.48 -40.12 -31.20
N PHE A 151 -12.24 -40.42 -32.24
CA PHE A 151 -11.92 -41.30 -33.36
C PHE A 151 -12.51 -40.70 -34.64
N ASP A 152 -11.77 -40.76 -35.74
CA ASP A 152 -12.19 -40.22 -37.04
C ASP A 152 -11.91 -41.22 -38.17
N ALA A 153 -12.96 -41.90 -38.64
CA ALA A 153 -12.86 -42.89 -39.71
C ALA A 153 -12.43 -42.31 -41.08
N ASP A 154 -12.43 -40.98 -41.26
CA ASP A 154 -11.95 -40.37 -42.51
C ASP A 154 -10.42 -40.39 -42.62
N SER A 155 -9.73 -40.37 -41.47
CA SER A 155 -8.27 -40.30 -41.37
C SER A 155 -7.64 -41.51 -40.70
N GLN A 156 -8.45 -42.35 -40.06
CA GLN A 156 -8.04 -43.53 -39.30
C GLN A 156 -8.90 -44.74 -39.69
N TYR A 157 -8.29 -45.91 -39.78
CA TYR A 157 -9.01 -47.17 -39.96
C TYR A 157 -8.83 -48.04 -38.71
N ALA A 158 -9.94 -48.41 -38.05
CA ALA A 158 -9.95 -49.18 -36.82
C ALA A 158 -10.56 -50.58 -37.01
N THR A 159 -9.89 -51.60 -36.48
CA THR A 159 -10.33 -53.00 -36.51
C THR A 159 -10.25 -53.63 -35.11
N TYR A 160 -11.27 -54.39 -34.75
CA TYR A 160 -11.35 -55.10 -33.49
C TYR A 160 -10.57 -56.41 -33.53
N ASP A 161 -9.52 -56.51 -32.72
CA ASP A 161 -8.75 -57.73 -32.55
C ASP A 161 -9.44 -58.65 -31.51
N LYS A 162 -10.01 -59.76 -31.98
CA LYS A 162 -10.74 -60.71 -31.13
C LYS A 162 -9.86 -61.40 -30.08
N ALA A 163 -8.55 -61.50 -30.30
CA ALA A 163 -7.60 -62.15 -29.38
C ALA A 163 -7.12 -61.20 -28.29
N LEU A 164 -6.78 -59.96 -28.66
CA LEU A 164 -6.42 -58.89 -27.71
C LEU A 164 -7.64 -58.30 -27.00
N ARG A 165 -8.83 -58.49 -27.59
CA ARG A 165 -10.08 -57.86 -27.18
C ARG A 165 -10.01 -56.34 -27.21
N GLU A 166 -9.20 -55.75 -28.09
CA GLU A 166 -8.99 -54.30 -28.20
C GLU A 166 -9.14 -53.86 -29.66
N PHE A 167 -9.44 -52.59 -29.87
CA PHE A 167 -9.33 -51.98 -31.19
C PHE A 167 -7.86 -51.68 -31.51
N THR A 168 -7.51 -51.87 -32.77
CA THR A 168 -6.22 -51.50 -33.35
C THR A 168 -6.48 -50.54 -34.51
N TRP A 169 -5.65 -49.51 -34.66
CA TRP A 169 -5.84 -48.52 -35.71
C TRP A 169 -4.57 -48.26 -36.52
N LYS A 170 -4.77 -47.76 -37.74
CA LYS A 170 -3.72 -47.24 -38.63
C LYS A 170 -4.19 -45.95 -39.29
N TYR A 171 -3.26 -45.06 -39.62
CA TYR A 171 -3.57 -43.90 -40.46
C TYR A 171 -3.92 -44.35 -41.88
N GLN A 172 -5.10 -43.98 -42.35
CA GLN A 172 -5.59 -44.29 -43.68
C GLN A 172 -6.70 -43.29 -44.05
N SER A 173 -6.60 -42.66 -45.22
CA SER A 173 -7.65 -41.77 -45.71
C SER A 173 -8.79 -42.55 -46.35
N CYS A 174 -10.05 -42.25 -45.98
CA CYS A 174 -11.22 -42.78 -46.68
C CYS A 174 -11.65 -41.85 -47.82
N THR A 175 -11.66 -42.34 -49.06
CA THR A 175 -11.85 -41.50 -50.27
C THR A 175 -13.26 -41.51 -50.87
N ASP A 176 -14.11 -42.47 -50.50
CA ASP A 176 -15.50 -42.57 -50.97
C ASP A 176 -16.43 -43.12 -49.88
N GLN A 177 -16.91 -42.19 -49.03
CA GLN A 177 -17.75 -42.48 -47.86
C GLN A 177 -19.18 -42.89 -48.23
N ALA A 178 -19.61 -42.72 -49.48
CA ALA A 178 -20.97 -42.99 -49.89
C ALA A 178 -21.17 -44.46 -50.32
N SER A 179 -20.09 -45.11 -50.77
CA SER A 179 -20.14 -46.46 -51.35
C SER A 179 -19.19 -47.48 -50.71
N THR A 180 -18.15 -47.02 -50.00
CA THR A 180 -17.15 -47.87 -49.33
C THR A 180 -17.20 -47.64 -47.83
N PRO A 181 -17.22 -48.69 -46.99
CA PRO A 181 -17.24 -48.52 -45.54
C PRO A 181 -15.87 -48.02 -45.05
N CYS A 182 -15.87 -46.83 -44.47
CA CYS A 182 -14.71 -46.24 -43.79
C CYS A 182 -14.54 -46.81 -42.39
N PHE A 183 -15.64 -47.17 -41.73
CA PHE A 183 -15.63 -47.85 -40.43
C PHE A 183 -16.15 -49.29 -40.58
N ALA A 184 -15.26 -50.28 -40.48
CA ALA A 184 -15.60 -51.70 -40.60
C ALA A 184 -14.89 -52.50 -39.50
N PRO A 185 -15.42 -52.52 -38.27
CA PRO A 185 -14.69 -52.99 -37.09
C PRO A 185 -14.36 -54.49 -37.13
N PHE A 186 -15.09 -55.29 -37.91
CA PHE A 186 -14.83 -56.73 -38.08
C PHE A 186 -14.05 -57.09 -39.35
N GLY A 187 -13.68 -56.10 -40.17
CA GLY A 187 -12.96 -56.28 -41.43
C GLY A 187 -13.83 -55.96 -42.65
N ASP A 188 -13.18 -55.80 -43.81
CA ASP A 188 -13.81 -55.39 -45.07
C ASP A 188 -13.92 -56.51 -46.12
N ASP A 189 -13.68 -57.76 -45.73
CA ASP A 189 -13.53 -58.92 -46.63
C ASP A 189 -14.86 -59.54 -47.09
N THR A 190 -15.92 -59.47 -46.28
CA THR A 190 -17.26 -60.00 -46.59
C THR A 190 -18.34 -58.94 -46.35
N ASP A 191 -19.51 -59.08 -47.00
CA ASP A 191 -20.62 -58.14 -46.77
C ASP A 191 -21.05 -58.16 -45.29
N ASP A 192 -21.11 -59.35 -44.69
CA ASP A 192 -21.44 -59.54 -43.26
C ASP A 192 -20.51 -58.74 -42.34
N ASN A 193 -19.20 -58.81 -42.57
CA ASN A 193 -18.22 -58.06 -41.77
C ASN A 193 -18.23 -56.54 -42.03
N ARG A 194 -18.70 -56.12 -43.22
CA ARG A 194 -18.66 -54.72 -43.68
C ARG A 194 -19.78 -53.82 -43.16
N TYR A 195 -21.02 -54.31 -43.08
CA TYR A 195 -22.20 -53.43 -42.95
C TYR A 195 -23.26 -53.89 -41.94
N SER A 196 -22.95 -54.84 -41.06
CA SER A 196 -23.94 -55.37 -40.09
C SER A 196 -23.34 -55.51 -38.72
N PHE A 197 -23.19 -54.37 -38.05
CA PHE A 197 -22.69 -54.31 -36.69
C PHE A 197 -23.40 -53.26 -35.87
N GLY A 198 -23.25 -53.38 -34.56
CA GLY A 198 -23.71 -52.39 -33.59
C GLY A 198 -22.58 -52.02 -32.66
N MET A 199 -22.62 -50.80 -32.15
CA MET A 199 -21.72 -50.32 -31.12
C MET A 199 -22.53 -49.58 -30.06
N ASN A 200 -22.18 -49.77 -28.79
CA ASN A 200 -22.63 -48.89 -27.73
C ASN A 200 -21.44 -48.33 -26.95
N LEU A 201 -21.60 -47.11 -26.45
CA LEU A 201 -20.66 -46.45 -25.56
C LEU A 201 -21.44 -45.96 -24.34
N ASP A 202 -20.98 -46.33 -23.16
CA ASP A 202 -21.55 -45.88 -21.89
C ASP A 202 -20.46 -45.21 -21.04
N ALA A 203 -20.78 -44.05 -20.47
CA ALA A 203 -19.88 -43.30 -19.60
C ALA A 203 -20.64 -42.45 -18.57
N GLU A 204 -20.14 -42.41 -17.33
CA GLU A 204 -20.54 -41.43 -16.34
C GLU A 204 -19.69 -40.17 -16.51
N PHE A 205 -20.30 -38.99 -16.50
CA PHE A 205 -19.60 -37.72 -16.52
C PHE A 205 -20.22 -36.76 -15.50
N TYR A 206 -19.48 -35.73 -15.09
CA TYR A 206 -20.07 -34.66 -14.28
C TYR A 206 -20.34 -33.43 -15.13
N MET A 207 -21.36 -32.65 -14.76
CA MET A 207 -21.64 -31.35 -15.38
C MET A 207 -20.64 -30.32 -14.87
N PRO A 208 -19.62 -29.89 -15.62
CA PRO A 208 -18.76 -28.82 -15.14
C PRO A 208 -19.54 -27.51 -15.08
N GLU A 209 -19.03 -26.55 -14.32
CA GLU A 209 -19.67 -25.25 -14.19
C GLU A 209 -19.88 -24.57 -15.56
N GLY A 210 -21.11 -24.09 -15.78
CA GLY A 210 -21.51 -23.46 -17.05
C GLY A 210 -21.42 -24.39 -18.26
N GLY A 211 -21.34 -25.72 -18.04
CA GLY A 211 -21.17 -26.71 -19.10
C GLY A 211 -19.84 -26.56 -19.83
N LYS A 212 -18.76 -26.12 -19.18
CA LYS A 212 -17.45 -25.91 -19.80
C LYS A 212 -16.32 -26.73 -19.19
N VAL A 213 -15.53 -27.39 -20.04
CA VAL A 213 -14.26 -28.03 -19.65
C VAL A 213 -13.13 -27.18 -20.21
N ASN A 214 -12.15 -26.79 -19.40
CA ASN A 214 -11.01 -25.95 -19.83
C ASN A 214 -11.42 -24.60 -20.43
N ASN A 215 -12.53 -24.02 -19.93
CA ASN A 215 -13.17 -22.81 -20.48
C ASN A 215 -13.66 -22.96 -21.95
N GLN A 216 -13.63 -24.18 -22.49
CA GLN A 216 -14.25 -24.58 -23.75
C GLN A 216 -15.62 -25.17 -23.46
N ASN A 217 -16.56 -25.03 -24.39
CA ASN A 217 -17.86 -25.68 -24.23
C ASN A 217 -17.66 -27.19 -24.10
N MET A 218 -18.35 -27.79 -23.15
CA MET A 218 -18.49 -29.24 -23.06
C MET A 218 -19.40 -29.66 -24.20
N VAL A 219 -18.86 -30.47 -25.11
CA VAL A 219 -19.51 -30.85 -26.36
C VAL A 219 -19.34 -32.34 -26.58
N PHE A 220 -20.40 -32.95 -27.12
CA PHE A 220 -20.37 -34.25 -27.76
C PHE A 220 -20.67 -34.05 -29.25
N ASP A 221 -19.74 -34.42 -30.11
CA ASP A 221 -19.84 -34.35 -31.57
C ASP A 221 -19.84 -35.76 -32.15
N PHE A 222 -20.72 -35.98 -33.13
CA PHE A 222 -20.78 -37.23 -33.86
C PHE A 222 -21.05 -36.99 -35.34
N THR A 223 -20.39 -37.77 -36.20
CA THR A 223 -20.71 -37.91 -37.63
C THR A 223 -20.79 -39.39 -37.96
N GLY A 224 -21.87 -39.82 -38.58
CA GLY A 224 -22.00 -41.21 -39.04
C GLY A 224 -23.30 -41.45 -39.78
N ASP A 225 -23.37 -42.59 -40.45
CA ASP A 225 -24.52 -43.04 -41.21
C ASP A 225 -25.45 -43.93 -40.37
N ASP A 226 -26.54 -44.38 -41.00
CA ASP A 226 -27.58 -45.20 -40.38
C ASP A 226 -28.06 -44.73 -39.00
N ASP A 227 -28.32 -45.63 -38.03
CA ASP A 227 -29.00 -45.22 -36.80
C ASP A 227 -28.02 -44.81 -35.69
N VAL A 228 -28.17 -43.58 -35.21
CA VAL A 228 -27.47 -43.10 -34.03
C VAL A 228 -28.42 -42.46 -33.03
N TRP A 229 -28.34 -42.95 -31.78
CA TRP A 229 -29.13 -42.45 -30.66
C TRP A 229 -28.24 -42.17 -29.47
N VAL A 230 -28.31 -40.94 -28.96
CA VAL A 230 -27.57 -40.50 -27.78
C VAL A 230 -28.54 -40.16 -26.66
N PHE A 231 -28.40 -40.84 -25.53
CA PHE A 231 -29.20 -40.65 -24.35
C PHE A 231 -28.36 -40.02 -23.23
N ILE A 232 -28.95 -39.05 -22.54
CA ILE A 232 -28.42 -38.45 -21.30
C ILE A 232 -29.44 -38.70 -20.19
N ASP A 233 -29.04 -39.34 -19.09
CA ASP A 233 -29.92 -39.73 -17.97
C ASP A 233 -31.20 -40.46 -18.43
N ASP A 234 -30.99 -41.44 -19.31
CA ASP A 234 -32.02 -42.24 -19.98
C ASP A 234 -32.98 -41.44 -20.89
N VAL A 235 -32.70 -40.17 -21.22
CA VAL A 235 -33.50 -39.34 -22.14
C VAL A 235 -32.82 -39.23 -23.49
N LEU A 236 -33.56 -39.45 -24.58
CA LEU A 236 -33.04 -39.28 -25.95
C LEU A 236 -32.77 -37.79 -26.21
N VAL A 237 -31.50 -37.43 -26.38
CA VAL A 237 -31.05 -36.06 -26.63
C VAL A 237 -30.70 -35.85 -28.10
N LEU A 238 -29.95 -36.75 -28.73
CA LEU A 238 -29.64 -36.69 -30.16
C LEU A 238 -30.20 -37.91 -30.88
N ASP A 239 -31.01 -37.66 -31.91
CA ASP A 239 -31.66 -38.68 -32.73
C ASP A 239 -31.29 -38.48 -34.20
N LEU A 240 -30.37 -39.31 -34.69
CA LEU A 240 -29.98 -39.44 -36.08
C LEU A 240 -30.37 -40.86 -36.56
N GLY A 241 -31.58 -41.32 -36.26
CA GLY A 241 -32.03 -42.66 -36.63
C GLY A 241 -32.35 -42.83 -38.12
N GLY A 242 -32.35 -44.07 -38.61
CA GLY A 242 -32.79 -44.45 -39.95
C GLY A 242 -31.67 -44.63 -40.95
N ILE A 243 -31.98 -45.22 -42.11
CA ILE A 243 -30.97 -45.54 -43.12
C ILE A 243 -30.69 -44.30 -43.98
N HIS A 244 -29.53 -43.66 -43.80
CA HIS A 244 -29.12 -42.40 -44.45
C HIS A 244 -27.60 -42.34 -44.72
N GLN A 245 -27.11 -41.29 -45.38
CA GLN A 245 -25.65 -41.04 -45.51
C GLN A 245 -25.09 -40.48 -44.19
N ALA A 246 -23.78 -40.33 -44.08
CA ALA A 246 -23.17 -39.71 -42.91
C ALA A 246 -23.80 -38.32 -42.60
N LEU A 247 -24.36 -38.18 -41.39
CA LEU A 247 -24.94 -36.95 -40.87
C LEU A 247 -24.19 -36.49 -39.63
N ASP A 248 -24.07 -35.18 -39.47
CA ASP A 248 -23.45 -34.55 -38.31
C ASP A 248 -24.50 -34.22 -37.24
N GLY A 249 -24.17 -34.49 -35.99
CA GLY A 249 -24.96 -34.06 -34.84
C GLY A 249 -24.07 -33.69 -33.66
N SER A 250 -24.41 -32.60 -32.98
CA SER A 250 -23.67 -32.13 -31.81
C SER A 250 -24.58 -31.75 -30.65
N ILE A 251 -24.11 -32.03 -29.43
CA ILE A 251 -24.74 -31.63 -28.17
C ILE A 251 -23.78 -30.69 -27.45
N ASN A 252 -24.21 -29.45 -27.24
CA ASN A 252 -23.46 -28.46 -26.49
C ASN A 252 -24.13 -28.18 -25.14
N PHE A 253 -23.50 -28.66 -24.08
CA PHE A 253 -24.02 -28.58 -22.72
C PHE A 253 -23.88 -27.18 -22.11
N ALA A 254 -23.00 -26.32 -22.62
CA ALA A 254 -22.87 -24.93 -22.17
C ALA A 254 -23.99 -24.04 -22.70
N THR A 255 -24.39 -24.25 -23.95
CA THR A 255 -25.40 -23.41 -24.63
C THR A 255 -26.78 -24.05 -24.66
N ASP A 256 -26.95 -25.22 -24.04
CA ASP A 256 -28.19 -26.01 -24.08
C ASP A 256 -28.65 -26.26 -25.52
N THR A 257 -27.72 -26.48 -26.46
CA THR A 257 -28.04 -26.58 -27.89
C THR A 257 -27.78 -27.98 -28.42
N ILE A 258 -28.69 -28.46 -29.26
CA ILE A 258 -28.53 -29.66 -30.07
C ILE A 258 -28.57 -29.21 -31.53
N ASP A 259 -27.46 -29.38 -32.26
CA ASP A 259 -27.34 -28.97 -33.66
C ASP A 259 -27.29 -30.20 -34.57
N TYR A 260 -28.06 -30.13 -35.66
CA TYR A 260 -28.13 -31.12 -36.74
C TYR A 260 -27.49 -30.57 -38.02
N HIS A 261 -26.66 -29.53 -37.88
CA HIS A 261 -25.85 -28.88 -38.91
C HIS A 261 -26.61 -28.49 -40.19
N GLY A 262 -27.85 -28.03 -40.02
CA GLY A 262 -28.66 -27.45 -41.08
C GLY A 262 -29.35 -28.44 -42.04
N LYS A 263 -29.35 -29.75 -41.71
CA LYS A 263 -30.10 -30.76 -42.46
C LYS A 263 -31.54 -30.84 -41.97
N GLU A 264 -32.51 -30.66 -42.88
CA GLU A 264 -33.92 -30.89 -42.58
C GLU A 264 -34.16 -32.40 -42.47
N GLN A 265 -34.75 -32.83 -41.34
CA GLN A 265 -35.02 -34.24 -41.08
C GLN A 265 -36.06 -34.77 -42.07
N SER A 266 -35.78 -35.93 -42.66
CA SER A 266 -36.53 -36.44 -43.81
C SER A 266 -37.92 -36.95 -43.44
N TYR A 267 -38.05 -37.47 -42.22
CA TYR A 267 -39.25 -38.12 -41.71
C TYR A 267 -39.29 -38.01 -40.18
N GLY A 268 -40.50 -38.05 -39.61
CA GLY A 268 -40.71 -37.90 -38.16
C GLY A 268 -41.07 -36.47 -37.74
N ASN A 269 -41.28 -36.28 -36.44
CA ASN A 269 -41.42 -34.94 -35.89
C ASN A 269 -40.02 -34.30 -35.79
N PRO A 270 -39.91 -32.96 -35.90
CA PRO A 270 -38.66 -32.28 -35.64
C PRO A 270 -38.08 -32.72 -34.28
N PRO A 271 -36.84 -33.20 -34.23
CA PRO A 271 -36.21 -33.59 -32.98
C PRO A 271 -35.97 -32.34 -32.11
N ALA A 272 -35.69 -32.56 -30.83
CA ALA A 272 -35.38 -31.47 -29.92
C ALA A 272 -34.11 -30.73 -30.36
N THR A 273 -34.15 -29.39 -30.30
CA THR A 273 -33.00 -28.51 -30.61
C THR A 273 -32.27 -28.01 -29.36
N THR A 274 -32.79 -28.35 -28.17
CA THR A 274 -32.15 -28.06 -26.87
C THR A 274 -32.29 -29.26 -25.94
N ILE A 275 -31.35 -29.42 -24.99
CA ILE A 275 -31.38 -30.51 -24.01
C ILE A 275 -32.62 -30.32 -23.11
N THR A 276 -32.90 -29.09 -22.71
CA THR A 276 -34.12 -28.74 -21.96
C THR A 276 -35.39 -29.19 -22.68
N GLN A 277 -35.47 -29.00 -24.00
CA GLN A 277 -36.63 -29.43 -24.79
C GLN A 277 -36.72 -30.96 -24.84
N ALA A 278 -35.60 -31.66 -25.07
CA ALA A 278 -35.55 -33.13 -25.07
C ALA A 278 -36.07 -33.73 -23.75
N PHE A 279 -35.63 -33.20 -22.61
CA PHE A 279 -36.10 -33.62 -21.28
C PHE A 279 -37.58 -33.31 -21.08
N THR A 280 -38.03 -32.11 -21.45
CA THR A 280 -39.45 -31.72 -21.37
C THR A 280 -40.32 -32.67 -22.20
N ASP A 281 -39.87 -33.01 -23.40
CA ASP A 281 -40.52 -33.91 -24.33
C ASP A 281 -40.63 -35.35 -23.81
N ALA A 282 -39.70 -35.76 -22.95
CA ALA A 282 -39.68 -37.04 -22.23
C ALA A 282 -40.45 -36.99 -20.89
N GLY A 283 -40.99 -35.84 -20.49
CA GLY A 283 -41.67 -35.65 -19.20
C GLY A 283 -40.72 -35.60 -18.01
N LYS A 284 -39.44 -35.26 -18.22
CA LYS A 284 -38.41 -35.07 -17.19
C LYS A 284 -37.92 -33.61 -17.16
N THR A 285 -37.05 -33.28 -16.20
CA THR A 285 -36.39 -31.98 -16.10
C THR A 285 -34.89 -32.17 -16.17
N TRP A 286 -34.22 -31.37 -17.00
CA TRP A 286 -32.78 -31.36 -17.10
C TRP A 286 -32.15 -30.71 -15.86
N ASP A 287 -31.18 -31.38 -15.24
CA ASP A 287 -30.47 -30.91 -14.04
C ASP A 287 -29.08 -30.41 -14.43
N SER A 288 -28.96 -29.12 -14.75
CA SER A 288 -27.67 -28.50 -15.11
C SER A 288 -26.83 -28.08 -13.89
N THR A 289 -27.14 -28.59 -12.69
CA THR A 289 -26.41 -28.24 -11.48
C THR A 289 -24.93 -28.61 -11.63
N PRO A 290 -24.00 -27.67 -11.40
CA PRO A 290 -22.57 -27.98 -11.46
C PRO A 290 -22.19 -29.17 -10.59
N TYR A 291 -21.30 -30.02 -11.12
CA TYR A 291 -20.76 -31.26 -10.59
C TYR A 291 -21.79 -32.38 -10.34
N LYS A 292 -23.03 -32.19 -10.81
CA LYS A 292 -24.00 -33.28 -10.90
C LYS A 292 -23.46 -34.36 -11.82
N THR A 293 -23.51 -35.62 -11.37
CA THR A 293 -23.20 -36.76 -12.22
C THR A 293 -24.36 -37.04 -13.17
N HIS A 294 -24.04 -37.25 -14.43
CA HIS A 294 -24.93 -37.62 -15.53
C HIS A 294 -24.40 -38.86 -16.24
N HIS A 295 -25.31 -39.61 -16.83
CA HIS A 295 -24.99 -40.83 -17.56
C HIS A 295 -25.20 -40.63 -19.06
N LEU A 296 -24.15 -40.91 -19.86
CA LEU A 296 -24.19 -40.98 -21.31
C LEU A 296 -24.39 -42.43 -21.75
N SER A 297 -25.41 -42.69 -22.57
CA SER A 297 -25.57 -43.93 -23.32
C SER A 297 -25.70 -43.63 -24.82
N PHE A 298 -24.73 -44.07 -25.59
CA PHE A 298 -24.66 -43.91 -27.05
C PHE A 298 -24.89 -45.26 -27.71
N PHE A 299 -25.76 -45.29 -28.74
CA PHE A 299 -26.04 -46.46 -29.55
C PHE A 299 -25.86 -46.12 -31.02
N TYR A 300 -25.12 -46.97 -31.72
CA TYR A 300 -24.85 -46.86 -33.14
C TYR A 300 -25.13 -48.20 -33.82
N LEU A 301 -25.87 -48.17 -34.91
CA LEU A 301 -26.30 -49.35 -35.65
C LEU A 301 -26.08 -49.16 -37.14
N GLU A 302 -25.22 -50.01 -37.70
CA GLU A 302 -24.95 -50.08 -39.13
C GLU A 302 -25.78 -51.20 -39.74
N ARG A 303 -26.74 -50.82 -40.60
CA ARG A 303 -27.74 -51.76 -41.15
C ARG A 303 -28.22 -51.46 -42.56
N GLY A 304 -27.74 -50.42 -43.21
CA GLY A 304 -28.25 -49.86 -44.46
C GLY A 304 -27.64 -50.45 -45.74
N ASP A 305 -26.57 -51.22 -45.62
CA ASP A 305 -25.73 -51.71 -46.74
C ASP A 305 -25.20 -50.56 -47.63
N GLY A 306 -24.95 -49.39 -47.01
CA GLY A 306 -24.34 -48.20 -47.60
C GLY A 306 -22.87 -48.02 -47.23
N GLY A 307 -22.31 -46.82 -47.45
CA GLY A 307 -20.97 -46.53 -46.95
C GLY A 307 -20.99 -46.19 -45.46
N SER A 308 -20.30 -47.00 -44.64
CA SER A 308 -20.19 -46.85 -43.18
C SER A 308 -19.19 -45.77 -42.74
N ASN A 309 -19.55 -44.89 -41.81
CA ASN A 309 -18.69 -43.84 -41.26
C ASN A 309 -18.94 -43.64 -39.75
N CYS A 310 -17.86 -43.49 -38.98
CA CYS A 310 -17.94 -43.16 -37.57
C CYS A 310 -16.87 -42.13 -37.22
N LYS A 311 -17.33 -40.94 -36.84
CA LYS A 311 -16.53 -39.93 -36.17
C LYS A 311 -17.20 -39.60 -34.86
N ILE A 312 -16.47 -39.74 -33.78
CA ILE A 312 -16.94 -39.41 -32.45
C ILE A 312 -15.87 -38.54 -31.80
N LYS A 313 -16.30 -37.42 -31.21
CA LYS A 313 -15.39 -36.53 -30.50
C LYS A 313 -16.11 -35.86 -29.33
N PHE A 314 -15.56 -35.94 -28.13
CA PHE A 314 -16.13 -35.27 -26.97
C PHE A 314 -15.08 -34.91 -25.92
N ASN A 315 -15.32 -33.86 -25.15
CA ASN A 315 -14.50 -33.45 -24.00
C ASN A 315 -15.24 -33.61 -22.67
N LEU A 316 -16.25 -34.50 -22.61
CA LEU A 316 -16.95 -34.83 -21.38
C LEU A 316 -15.94 -35.24 -20.30
N PRO A 317 -16.04 -34.72 -19.07
CA PRO A 317 -15.15 -35.08 -17.99
C PRO A 317 -15.60 -36.42 -17.39
N VAL A 318 -15.35 -37.47 -18.16
CA VAL A 318 -15.74 -38.84 -17.84
C VAL A 318 -15.02 -39.32 -16.58
N LYS A 319 -15.75 -40.09 -15.77
CA LYS A 319 -15.22 -40.71 -14.56
C LYS A 319 -15.59 -42.20 -14.52
N PRO A 320 -14.73 -43.03 -13.91
CA PRO A 320 -15.12 -44.38 -13.57
C PRO A 320 -16.29 -44.41 -12.60
N SER A 321 -17.13 -45.44 -12.73
CA SER A 321 -18.15 -45.74 -11.74
C SER A 321 -17.49 -45.91 -10.36
N LYS A 322 -18.14 -45.36 -9.32
CA LYS A 322 -17.74 -45.49 -7.92
C LYS A 322 -16.34 -44.92 -7.62
N ALA A 323 -16.01 -43.77 -8.21
CA ALA A 323 -14.78 -43.03 -7.94
C ALA A 323 -15.07 -41.72 -7.18
N ILE A 324 -14.09 -41.29 -6.38
CA ILE A 324 -14.05 -39.99 -5.70
C ILE A 324 -12.88 -39.19 -6.26
N ASP A 325 -13.16 -38.02 -6.80
CA ASP A 325 -12.16 -37.06 -7.27
C ASP A 325 -11.99 -35.94 -6.24
N ILE A 326 -10.75 -35.72 -5.81
CA ILE A 326 -10.35 -34.62 -4.92
C ILE A 326 -9.49 -33.67 -5.74
N GLU A 327 -10.02 -32.50 -6.08
CA GLU A 327 -9.33 -31.46 -6.85
C GLU A 327 -8.69 -30.42 -5.93
N LYS A 328 -7.51 -29.93 -6.31
CA LYS A 328 -6.82 -28.84 -5.63
C LYS A 328 -6.81 -27.56 -6.47
N GLU A 329 -7.36 -26.51 -5.89
CA GLU A 329 -7.15 -25.14 -6.34
C GLU A 329 -6.56 -24.25 -5.25
N THR A 330 -5.91 -23.15 -5.66
CA THR A 330 -5.28 -22.22 -4.72
C THR A 330 -5.58 -20.79 -5.10
N LEU A 331 -5.94 -19.99 -4.11
CA LEU A 331 -6.09 -18.56 -4.22
C LEU A 331 -4.95 -17.89 -3.49
N GLY A 332 -4.29 -17.01 -4.22
CA GLY A 332 -3.29 -16.13 -3.63
C GLY A 332 -1.86 -16.33 -4.11
N THR A 333 -0.88 -15.97 -3.27
CA THR A 333 0.57 -16.10 -3.49
C THR A 333 1.10 -17.47 -3.10
N ILE A 334 0.27 -18.48 -3.26
CA ILE A 334 0.68 -19.86 -2.99
C ILE A 334 1.45 -20.36 -4.22
N ASP A 335 2.65 -20.90 -4.00
CA ASP A 335 3.49 -21.42 -5.08
C ASP A 335 2.72 -22.48 -5.88
N ALA A 336 2.80 -22.42 -7.20
CA ALA A 336 2.10 -23.38 -8.07
C ALA A 336 2.57 -24.83 -7.86
N ASN A 337 3.77 -25.02 -7.31
CA ASN A 337 4.35 -26.32 -6.97
C ASN A 337 4.16 -26.68 -5.49
N GLU A 338 3.48 -25.86 -4.70
CA GLU A 338 3.14 -26.16 -3.31
C GLU A 338 2.35 -27.47 -3.26
N LYS A 339 2.72 -28.34 -2.33
CA LYS A 339 2.17 -29.69 -2.21
C LYS A 339 1.22 -29.76 -1.02
N PHE A 340 -0.04 -30.00 -1.31
CA PHE A 340 -1.09 -30.14 -0.31
C PHE A 340 -1.34 -31.61 -0.02
N GLN A 341 -1.60 -31.92 1.25
CA GLN A 341 -1.76 -33.29 1.73
C GLN A 341 -3.19 -33.52 2.20
N PHE A 342 -3.82 -34.56 1.67
CA PHE A 342 -5.21 -34.92 1.93
C PHE A 342 -5.33 -36.30 2.55
N GLN A 343 -6.27 -36.44 3.47
CA GLN A 343 -6.77 -37.72 3.97
C GLN A 343 -8.24 -37.86 3.56
N LEU A 344 -8.61 -39.03 3.07
CA LEU A 344 -9.98 -39.39 2.71
C LEU A 344 -10.53 -40.32 3.79
N PHE A 345 -11.70 -40.03 4.35
CA PHE A 345 -12.41 -40.94 5.26
C PHE A 345 -13.68 -41.43 4.58
N VAL A 346 -13.98 -42.71 4.73
CA VAL A 346 -15.10 -43.37 4.03
C VAL A 346 -15.98 -44.10 5.05
N ASP A 347 -17.30 -44.01 4.88
CA ASP A 347 -18.34 -44.62 5.72
C ASP A 347 -18.16 -44.34 7.22
N ASP A 348 -17.87 -43.08 7.54
CA ASP A 348 -17.67 -42.57 8.91
C ASP A 348 -16.54 -43.30 9.68
N SER A 349 -15.62 -43.97 8.96
CA SER A 349 -14.44 -44.61 9.52
C SER A 349 -13.54 -43.58 10.23
N PRO A 350 -13.02 -43.87 11.43
CA PRO A 350 -12.07 -43.00 12.11
C PRO A 350 -10.64 -43.11 11.53
N THR A 351 -10.38 -44.11 10.68
CA THR A 351 -9.09 -44.29 10.00
C THR A 351 -9.18 -43.84 8.54
N PRO A 352 -8.17 -43.14 8.01
CA PRO A 352 -8.16 -42.75 6.60
C PRO A 352 -8.15 -43.96 5.66
N TYR A 353 -8.63 -43.74 4.44
CA TYR A 353 -8.66 -44.72 3.37
C TYR A 353 -7.24 -45.11 2.91
N GLN A 354 -6.99 -46.42 2.90
CA GLN A 354 -5.76 -47.02 2.40
C GLN A 354 -6.03 -47.71 1.06
N GLY A 355 -5.45 -47.20 -0.03
CA GLY A 355 -5.68 -47.73 -1.36
C GLY A 355 -4.90 -47.00 -2.45
N LYS A 356 -5.18 -47.37 -3.70
CA LYS A 356 -4.57 -46.73 -4.86
C LYS A 356 -5.34 -45.49 -5.27
N TYR A 357 -4.62 -44.51 -5.79
CA TYR A 357 -5.17 -43.34 -6.44
C TYR A 357 -4.32 -42.97 -7.66
N SER A 358 -4.91 -42.21 -8.58
CA SER A 358 -4.20 -41.63 -9.72
C SER A 358 -4.39 -40.12 -9.74
N VAL A 359 -3.36 -39.38 -10.13
CA VAL A 359 -3.35 -37.92 -10.20
C VAL A 359 -3.46 -37.48 -11.65
N TYR A 360 -4.36 -36.54 -11.91
CA TYR A 360 -4.66 -36.00 -13.23
C TYR A 360 -4.46 -34.49 -13.23
N ASN A 361 -4.10 -33.95 -14.40
CA ASN A 361 -4.12 -32.51 -14.63
C ASN A 361 -5.55 -32.07 -14.96
N VAL A 362 -6.10 -31.13 -14.20
CA VAL A 362 -7.49 -30.65 -14.35
C VAL A 362 -7.71 -30.10 -15.77
N SER A 363 -6.74 -29.35 -16.29
CA SER A 363 -6.86 -28.63 -17.56
C SER A 363 -6.72 -29.49 -18.83
N THR A 364 -6.30 -30.74 -18.71
CA THR A 364 -6.05 -31.61 -19.88
C THR A 364 -6.60 -33.01 -19.69
N ASN A 365 -7.05 -33.34 -18.47
CA ASN A 365 -7.45 -34.68 -18.04
C ASN A 365 -6.36 -35.75 -18.27
N GLN A 366 -5.10 -35.33 -18.43
CA GLN A 366 -3.97 -36.24 -18.63
C GLN A 366 -3.47 -36.78 -17.28
N VAL A 367 -3.10 -38.06 -17.26
CA VAL A 367 -2.53 -38.72 -16.09
C VAL A 367 -1.14 -38.15 -15.81
N VAL A 368 -0.97 -37.55 -14.64
CA VAL A 368 0.31 -37.07 -14.10
C VAL A 368 1.03 -38.19 -13.35
N SER A 369 0.28 -38.99 -12.59
CA SER A 369 0.80 -40.15 -11.86
C SER A 369 -0.29 -41.22 -11.76
N SER A 370 0.01 -42.46 -12.16
CA SER A 370 -0.92 -43.59 -12.09
C SER A 370 -0.63 -44.52 -10.91
N ASP A 371 -1.68 -45.07 -10.30
CA ASP A 371 -1.59 -46.16 -9.29
C ASP A 371 -0.67 -45.85 -8.09
N ALA A 372 -0.62 -44.59 -7.66
CA ALA A 372 0.06 -44.23 -6.43
C ALA A 372 -0.64 -44.92 -5.24
N GLN A 373 0.12 -45.57 -4.36
CA GLN A 373 -0.41 -46.01 -3.07
C GLN A 373 -0.37 -44.85 -2.09
N THR A 374 -1.43 -44.70 -1.28
CA THR A 374 -1.28 -44.02 0.00
C THR A 374 -0.28 -44.83 0.84
N GLY A 375 0.91 -44.26 1.07
CA GLY A 375 2.00 -44.94 1.81
C GLY A 375 1.70 -45.06 3.31
N ASP A 376 2.72 -45.30 4.14
CA ASP A 376 2.61 -45.48 5.61
C ASP A 376 1.97 -44.30 6.39
N ASN A 377 1.66 -43.18 5.73
CA ASN A 377 1.09 -41.96 6.31
C ASN A 377 -0.33 -41.64 5.80
N ASP A 378 -0.96 -42.52 5.01
CA ASP A 378 -2.34 -42.41 4.54
C ASP A 378 -2.72 -41.09 3.82
N VAL A 379 -1.77 -40.49 3.08
CA VAL A 379 -1.92 -39.17 2.45
C VAL A 379 -1.92 -39.22 0.93
N ILE A 380 -2.82 -38.43 0.34
CA ILE A 380 -2.89 -38.06 -1.07
C ILE A 380 -2.20 -36.70 -1.23
N THR A 381 -1.31 -36.55 -2.22
CA THR A 381 -0.59 -35.27 -2.45
C THR A 381 -0.96 -34.67 -3.79
N LEU A 382 -1.35 -33.40 -3.79
CA LEU A 382 -1.74 -32.64 -4.98
C LEU A 382 -1.07 -31.27 -5.01
N THR A 383 -0.75 -30.77 -6.20
CA THR A 383 -0.46 -29.35 -6.45
C THR A 383 -1.67 -28.66 -7.05
N ARG A 384 -1.63 -27.33 -7.16
CA ARG A 384 -2.68 -26.55 -7.85
C ARG A 384 -2.96 -27.09 -9.26
N GLY A 385 -4.23 -27.16 -9.67
CA GLY A 385 -4.66 -27.58 -11.01
C GLY A 385 -4.54 -29.08 -11.23
N GLN A 386 -4.50 -29.86 -10.15
CA GLN A 386 -4.52 -31.32 -10.17
C GLN A 386 -5.72 -31.86 -9.41
N PHE A 387 -6.19 -33.04 -9.80
CA PHE A 387 -7.13 -33.82 -9.00
C PHE A 387 -6.64 -35.26 -8.81
N ALA A 388 -6.91 -35.82 -7.63
CA ALA A 388 -6.68 -37.22 -7.32
C ALA A 388 -7.97 -37.99 -7.48
N ARG A 389 -7.94 -39.05 -8.30
CA ARG A 389 -9.02 -40.01 -8.46
C ARG A 389 -8.75 -41.23 -7.59
N VAL A 390 -9.64 -41.47 -6.63
CA VAL A 390 -9.63 -42.64 -5.75
C VAL A 390 -10.74 -43.58 -6.20
N GLN A 391 -10.40 -44.81 -6.57
CA GLN A 391 -11.36 -45.80 -7.05
C GLN A 391 -11.24 -47.09 -6.25
N SER A 392 -12.38 -47.67 -5.88
CA SER A 392 -12.46 -48.89 -5.08
C SER A 392 -13.70 -49.69 -5.45
N ASP A 393 -13.57 -51.02 -5.54
CA ASP A 393 -14.71 -51.91 -5.80
C ASP A 393 -15.78 -51.85 -4.69
N ASN A 394 -15.38 -51.43 -3.49
CA ASN A 394 -16.24 -51.31 -2.31
C ASN A 394 -17.05 -50.01 -2.27
N PHE A 395 -16.71 -49.01 -3.10
CA PHE A 395 -17.50 -47.79 -3.17
C PHE A 395 -18.84 -48.08 -3.88
N THR A 396 -19.90 -47.45 -3.40
CA THR A 396 -21.25 -47.46 -3.98
C THR A 396 -21.76 -46.02 -4.04
N ASP A 397 -22.87 -45.79 -4.72
CA ASP A 397 -23.48 -44.45 -4.76
C ASP A 397 -23.90 -43.96 -3.36
N ASP A 398 -24.17 -44.88 -2.44
CA ASP A 398 -24.53 -44.57 -1.04
C ASP A 398 -23.32 -44.34 -0.12
N THR A 399 -22.09 -44.64 -0.59
CA THR A 399 -20.88 -44.47 0.20
C THR A 399 -20.72 -43.03 0.66
N ARG A 400 -20.52 -42.83 1.96
CA ARG A 400 -20.30 -41.50 2.56
C ARG A 400 -18.81 -41.23 2.68
N TYR A 401 -18.39 -39.98 2.50
CA TYR A 401 -16.98 -39.64 2.69
C TYR A 401 -16.76 -38.21 3.19
N THR A 402 -15.62 -37.97 3.83
CA THR A 402 -15.10 -36.64 4.15
C THR A 402 -13.68 -36.50 3.66
N VAL A 403 -13.29 -35.27 3.35
CA VAL A 403 -11.92 -34.93 2.98
C VAL A 403 -11.32 -34.05 4.07
N ARG A 404 -10.12 -34.41 4.50
CA ARG A 404 -9.32 -33.62 5.44
C ARG A 404 -8.06 -33.14 4.76
N GLU A 405 -7.80 -31.85 4.83
CA GLU A 405 -6.52 -31.27 4.41
C GLU A 405 -5.62 -31.01 5.60
N LEU A 406 -4.38 -31.49 5.55
CA LEU A 406 -3.38 -31.35 6.60
C LEU A 406 -2.52 -30.08 6.42
N ASN A 407 -1.89 -29.63 7.51
CA ASN A 407 -1.03 -28.43 7.55
C ASN A 407 -1.74 -27.14 7.12
N SER A 408 -3.04 -27.01 7.42
CA SER A 408 -3.87 -25.94 6.88
C SER A 408 -3.79 -24.61 7.64
N SER A 409 -2.98 -24.49 8.69
CA SER A 409 -2.93 -23.29 9.56
C SER A 409 -2.56 -21.99 8.85
N GLY A 410 -1.88 -22.07 7.69
CA GLY A 410 -1.52 -20.92 6.88
C GLY A 410 -2.63 -20.42 5.95
N TYR A 411 -3.79 -21.08 5.90
CA TYR A 411 -4.80 -20.89 4.88
C TYR A 411 -6.22 -20.78 5.46
N THR A 412 -7.09 -20.02 4.78
CA THR A 412 -8.53 -20.31 4.82
C THR A 412 -8.84 -21.39 3.79
N VAL A 413 -9.58 -22.41 4.18
CA VAL A 413 -9.83 -23.59 3.35
C VAL A 413 -11.33 -23.76 3.11
N SER A 414 -11.73 -23.96 1.86
CA SER A 414 -13.11 -24.24 1.47
C SER A 414 -13.20 -25.46 0.54
N ALA A 415 -14.35 -26.11 0.54
CA ALA A 415 -14.68 -27.23 -0.32
C ALA A 415 -15.97 -26.92 -1.09
N ASN A 416 -15.93 -26.96 -2.43
CA ASN A 416 -17.05 -26.61 -3.30
C ASN A 416 -17.72 -25.26 -2.90
N GLY A 417 -16.91 -24.27 -2.53
CA GLY A 417 -17.38 -22.94 -2.10
C GLY A 417 -17.86 -22.86 -0.64
N SER A 418 -17.93 -23.96 0.10
CA SER A 418 -18.31 -23.97 1.52
C SER A 418 -17.08 -23.99 2.45
N PRO A 419 -17.03 -23.19 3.53
CA PRO A 419 -15.92 -23.22 4.48
C PRO A 419 -15.73 -24.61 5.11
N MET A 420 -14.48 -25.04 5.26
CA MET A 420 -14.13 -26.27 5.98
C MET A 420 -13.93 -26.00 7.47
N THR A 421 -14.20 -27.00 8.31
CA THR A 421 -14.01 -26.85 9.75
C THR A 421 -12.53 -26.95 10.10
N GLN A 422 -11.94 -25.86 10.59
CA GLN A 422 -10.55 -25.79 11.02
C GLN A 422 -10.38 -26.38 12.43
N GLN A 423 -9.39 -27.26 12.63
CA GLN A 423 -9.04 -27.83 13.94
C GLN A 423 -7.52 -27.81 14.18
N GLY A 424 -7.11 -27.70 15.44
CA GLY A 424 -5.71 -27.66 15.85
C GLY A 424 -5.02 -26.32 15.60
N GLY A 425 -3.68 -26.29 15.69
CA GLY A 425 -2.86 -25.10 15.46
C GLY A 425 -1.42 -25.45 15.09
N GLY A 426 -0.73 -24.57 14.37
CA GLY A 426 0.63 -24.81 13.89
C GLY A 426 0.70 -25.96 12.86
N ASN A 427 1.69 -26.84 12.99
CA ASN A 427 1.92 -27.94 12.05
C ASN A 427 0.89 -29.09 12.18
N ASP A 428 0.14 -29.15 13.29
CA ASP A 428 -0.89 -30.18 13.50
C ASP A 428 -2.29 -29.71 13.07
N ALA A 429 -2.40 -28.51 12.49
CA ALA A 429 -3.66 -27.96 12.04
C ALA A 429 -4.17 -28.67 10.79
N TYR A 430 -5.47 -28.93 10.75
CA TYR A 430 -6.14 -29.48 9.58
C TYR A 430 -7.52 -28.85 9.37
N ALA A 431 -7.98 -28.86 8.13
CA ALA A 431 -9.33 -28.46 7.74
C ALA A 431 -10.10 -29.70 7.29
N GLU A 432 -11.37 -29.83 7.65
CA GLU A 432 -12.19 -31.00 7.29
C GLU A 432 -13.56 -30.60 6.72
N THR A 433 -14.01 -31.33 5.69
CA THR A 433 -15.33 -31.12 5.08
C THR A 433 -16.45 -31.70 5.93
N GLY A 434 -17.68 -31.23 5.71
CA GLY A 434 -18.86 -32.02 6.04
C GLY A 434 -18.91 -33.32 5.20
N PRO A 435 -19.75 -34.29 5.57
CA PRO A 435 -19.86 -35.56 4.86
C PRO A 435 -20.58 -35.40 3.51
N PHE A 436 -19.98 -35.92 2.46
CA PHE A 436 -20.54 -36.06 1.12
C PHE A 436 -20.99 -37.51 0.88
N THR A 437 -21.73 -37.74 -0.20
CA THR A 437 -22.15 -39.07 -0.67
C THR A 437 -21.74 -39.22 -2.13
N VAL A 438 -21.11 -40.34 -2.51
CA VAL A 438 -20.49 -40.53 -3.83
C VAL A 438 -21.47 -40.31 -4.99
N GLY A 439 -22.70 -40.82 -4.88
CA GLY A 439 -23.72 -40.69 -5.92
C GLY A 439 -24.25 -39.26 -6.11
N THR A 440 -24.09 -38.38 -5.12
CA THR A 440 -24.52 -36.97 -5.20
C THR A 440 -23.37 -36.01 -5.46
N THR A 441 -22.23 -36.24 -4.81
CA THR A 441 -21.02 -35.41 -4.91
C THR A 441 -19.84 -36.36 -4.99
N SER A 442 -19.38 -36.64 -6.21
CA SER A 442 -18.22 -37.52 -6.44
C SER A 442 -16.94 -36.73 -6.75
N HIS A 443 -17.06 -35.44 -7.03
CA HIS A 443 -15.95 -34.54 -7.28
C HIS A 443 -16.00 -33.40 -6.26
N VAL A 444 -14.90 -33.17 -5.56
CA VAL A 444 -14.78 -32.10 -4.56
C VAL A 444 -13.55 -31.26 -4.85
N THR A 445 -13.77 -29.96 -5.04
CA THR A 445 -12.70 -28.98 -5.23
C THR A 445 -12.36 -28.34 -3.90
N ILE A 446 -11.13 -28.56 -3.43
CA ILE A 446 -10.59 -27.96 -2.20
C ILE A 446 -9.74 -26.74 -2.54
N VAL A 447 -10.11 -25.60 -1.97
CA VAL A 447 -9.49 -24.30 -2.24
C VAL A 447 -8.77 -23.78 -1.02
N ASN A 448 -7.48 -23.51 -1.16
CA ASN A 448 -6.69 -22.84 -0.13
C ASN A 448 -6.48 -21.39 -0.49
N SER A 449 -6.71 -20.52 0.48
CA SER A 449 -6.54 -19.09 0.32
C SER A 449 -5.57 -18.57 1.39
N ASN A 450 -4.49 -17.91 0.97
CA ASN A 450 -3.61 -17.14 1.88
C ASN A 450 -3.86 -15.61 1.74
N VAL A 451 -4.99 -15.25 1.16
CA VAL A 451 -5.40 -13.88 0.91
C VAL A 451 -5.59 -13.15 2.23
N LYS A 452 -4.92 -12.00 2.39
CA LYS A 452 -5.08 -11.09 3.52
C LYS A 452 -5.35 -9.67 3.01
N PRO A 453 -6.26 -8.91 3.61
CA PRO A 453 -6.55 -7.55 3.19
C PRO A 453 -5.28 -6.72 3.36
N SER A 454 -5.06 -5.76 2.48
CA SER A 454 -4.15 -4.66 2.82
C SER A 454 -4.96 -3.66 3.63
N ASN A 455 -4.50 -3.43 4.84
CA ASN A 455 -5.08 -2.46 5.73
C ASN A 455 -3.98 -1.63 6.39
N ASN A 456 -4.14 -0.31 6.34
CA ASN A 456 -3.21 0.61 6.97
C ASN A 456 -3.97 1.67 7.75
N LYS A 457 -3.34 2.15 8.82
CA LYS A 457 -3.81 3.29 9.60
C LYS A 457 -2.74 4.35 9.64
N SER A 458 -3.07 5.55 9.18
CA SER A 458 -2.14 6.67 9.17
C SER A 458 -2.77 7.93 9.75
N ILE A 459 -1.93 8.85 10.19
CA ILE A 459 -2.36 10.20 10.55
C ILE A 459 -1.64 11.22 9.70
N VAL A 460 -2.38 12.24 9.26
CA VAL A 460 -1.83 13.39 8.56
C VAL A 460 -2.16 14.62 9.37
N LYS A 461 -1.14 15.44 9.64
CA LYS A 461 -1.36 16.70 10.31
C LYS A 461 -2.13 17.65 9.41
N THR A 462 -3.24 18.19 9.90
CA THR A 462 -4.09 19.12 9.14
C THR A 462 -4.06 20.54 9.69
N GLY A 463 -4.21 21.52 8.81
CA GLY A 463 -4.43 22.91 9.21
C GLY A 463 -5.85 23.11 9.73
N GLY A 464 -6.00 23.61 10.96
CA GLY A 464 -7.31 23.84 11.57
C GLY A 464 -7.27 23.98 13.09
N GLY A 465 -8.29 24.60 13.69
CA GLY A 465 -8.42 24.81 15.13
C GLY A 465 -7.23 25.52 15.77
N ASP A 466 -6.60 24.86 16.74
CA ASP A 466 -5.41 25.33 17.47
C ASP A 466 -4.09 24.92 16.80
N GLY A 467 -4.12 24.25 15.64
CA GLY A 467 -2.91 23.79 14.94
C GLY A 467 -2.36 22.43 15.42
N ASP A 468 -3.13 21.72 16.24
CA ASP A 468 -2.83 20.40 16.82
C ASP A 468 -3.77 19.29 16.34
N GLN A 469 -4.47 19.53 15.23
CA GLN A 469 -5.41 18.57 14.65
C GLN A 469 -4.73 17.64 13.64
N TYR A 470 -5.17 16.39 13.65
CA TYR A 470 -4.77 15.35 12.70
C TYR A 470 -6.02 14.76 12.06
N THR A 471 -5.96 14.47 10.77
CA THR A 471 -6.92 13.56 10.14
C THR A 471 -6.35 12.16 10.23
N LEU A 472 -7.15 11.25 10.77
CA LEU A 472 -6.86 9.84 10.87
C LEU A 472 -7.50 9.14 9.68
N TYR A 473 -6.74 8.28 9.01
CA TYR A 473 -7.17 7.47 7.88
C TYR A 473 -7.03 6.00 8.24
N LEU A 474 -8.12 5.24 8.14
CA LEU A 474 -8.09 3.77 8.12
C LEU A 474 -8.41 3.33 6.69
N THR A 475 -7.61 2.40 6.18
CA THR A 475 -7.74 1.91 4.82
C THR A 475 -8.00 0.41 4.80
N ALA A 476 -8.86 -0.04 3.91
CA ALA A 476 -9.04 -1.45 3.63
C ALA A 476 -9.13 -1.64 2.10
N SER A 477 -8.30 -2.52 1.56
CA SER A 477 -8.36 -2.89 0.16
C SER A 477 -8.23 -4.40 -0.01
N GLY A 478 -8.73 -4.89 -1.14
CA GLY A 478 -8.53 -6.28 -1.55
C GLY A 478 -7.07 -6.62 -1.82
N ASP A 479 -6.13 -5.67 -1.75
CA ASP A 479 -4.68 -5.82 -2.01
C ASP A 479 -3.99 -6.72 -0.96
N SER A 480 -4.40 -7.98 -0.89
CA SER A 480 -3.42 -9.03 -0.71
C SER A 480 -2.49 -8.99 -1.92
N THR A 481 -1.26 -9.47 -1.76
CA THR A 481 -0.36 -9.77 -2.88
C THR A 481 -0.90 -10.85 -3.83
N SER A 482 -2.19 -11.20 -3.79
CA SER A 482 -2.59 -12.59 -3.74
C SER A 482 -4.12 -12.76 -3.88
N SER A 483 -4.73 -12.87 -5.06
CA SER A 483 -5.93 -13.73 -5.28
C SER A 483 -6.34 -13.78 -6.74
N THR A 484 -6.70 -14.97 -7.23
CA THR A 484 -7.49 -15.24 -8.45
C THR A 484 -8.95 -15.49 -8.09
N VAL A 485 -9.91 -14.90 -8.82
CA VAL A 485 -11.27 -15.42 -9.04
C VAL A 485 -11.74 -14.96 -10.41
N THR A 486 -12.39 -15.87 -11.13
CA THR A 486 -12.80 -15.88 -12.53
C THR A 486 -14.07 -15.08 -12.86
N THR A 487 -13.98 -13.75 -12.83
CA THR A 487 -14.68 -12.92 -13.82
C THR A 487 -13.66 -11.91 -14.36
N THR A 488 -13.40 -11.91 -15.67
CA THR A 488 -12.34 -11.07 -16.26
C THR A 488 -12.61 -9.60 -15.95
N THR A 489 -11.80 -9.01 -15.07
CA THR A 489 -11.70 -7.57 -14.90
C THR A 489 -11.37 -6.93 -16.25
N PRO A 490 -12.07 -5.85 -16.67
CA PRO A 490 -11.78 -5.20 -17.94
C PRO A 490 -10.31 -4.74 -17.98
N ALA A 491 -9.60 -5.03 -19.07
CA ALA A 491 -8.16 -4.75 -19.16
C ALA A 491 -7.71 -4.40 -20.58
N ASP A 492 -6.72 -3.50 -20.68
CA ASP A 492 -6.05 -3.11 -21.92
C ASP A 492 -4.61 -3.58 -21.92
N ILE A 493 -4.29 -4.63 -22.68
CA ILE A 493 -3.00 -5.30 -22.60
C ILE A 493 -2.17 -4.98 -23.85
N VAL A 494 -0.96 -4.47 -23.67
CA VAL A 494 0.00 -4.27 -24.75
C VAL A 494 1.09 -5.32 -24.60
N LEU A 495 1.11 -6.28 -25.52
CA LEU A 495 2.17 -7.26 -25.63
C LEU A 495 3.32 -6.68 -26.43
N VAL A 496 4.49 -6.52 -25.81
CA VAL A 496 5.70 -5.94 -26.40
C VAL A 496 6.73 -7.05 -26.59
N MET A 497 6.94 -7.47 -27.83
CA MET A 497 7.77 -8.63 -28.16
C MET A 497 9.07 -8.22 -28.84
N ASP A 498 10.16 -8.68 -28.26
CA ASP A 498 11.48 -8.62 -28.88
C ASP A 498 11.53 -9.54 -30.12
N LYS A 499 11.89 -8.93 -31.24
CA LYS A 499 12.14 -9.51 -32.55
C LYS A 499 13.56 -9.16 -33.01
N SER A 500 14.50 -8.98 -32.09
CA SER A 500 15.91 -8.80 -32.40
C SER A 500 16.54 -10.10 -32.91
N GLY A 501 17.68 -9.98 -33.59
CA GLY A 501 18.35 -11.13 -34.20
C GLY A 501 18.78 -12.22 -33.20
N SER A 502 18.88 -11.91 -31.91
CA SER A 502 19.16 -12.90 -30.85
C SER A 502 18.00 -13.83 -30.56
N MET A 503 16.75 -13.40 -30.83
CA MET A 503 15.53 -14.19 -30.61
C MET A 503 15.32 -15.32 -31.64
N LYS A 504 16.12 -15.37 -32.73
CA LYS A 504 15.92 -16.35 -33.82
C LYS A 504 15.85 -17.79 -33.31
N GLY A 505 14.99 -18.59 -33.93
CA GLY A 505 14.84 -20.01 -33.64
C GLY A 505 13.85 -20.29 -32.50
N GLU A 506 14.25 -21.15 -31.55
CA GLU A 506 13.34 -21.63 -30.50
C GLU A 506 12.84 -20.52 -29.57
N LEU A 507 13.65 -19.48 -29.29
CA LEU A 507 13.26 -18.38 -28.40
C LEU A 507 12.04 -17.63 -28.94
N ASP A 508 12.06 -17.25 -30.22
CA ASP A 508 10.93 -16.60 -30.89
C ASP A 508 9.72 -17.54 -31.02
N ASN A 509 9.94 -18.81 -31.37
CA ASN A 509 8.84 -19.79 -31.46
C ASN A 509 8.11 -19.94 -30.12
N ASN A 510 8.84 -20.09 -29.02
CA ASN A 510 8.27 -20.18 -27.69
C ASN A 510 7.53 -18.89 -27.29
N ALA A 511 8.10 -17.72 -27.62
CA ALA A 511 7.47 -16.43 -27.38
C ALA A 511 6.14 -16.26 -28.14
N LYS A 512 6.09 -16.67 -29.40
CA LYS A 512 4.86 -16.67 -30.23
C LYS A 512 3.80 -17.63 -29.67
N GLU A 513 4.19 -18.86 -29.34
CA GLU A 513 3.26 -19.84 -28.77
C GLU A 513 2.66 -19.37 -27.44
N ALA A 514 3.48 -18.80 -26.55
CA ALA A 514 3.03 -18.25 -25.28
C ALA A 514 2.11 -17.02 -25.46
N ALA A 515 2.44 -16.14 -26.40
CA ALA A 515 1.62 -14.99 -26.77
C ALA A 515 0.23 -15.43 -27.27
N ASN A 516 0.20 -16.39 -28.19
CA ASN A 516 -1.03 -16.94 -28.77
C ASN A 516 -1.88 -17.65 -27.71
N ALA A 517 -1.24 -18.39 -26.79
CA ALA A 517 -1.93 -19.05 -25.68
C ALA A 517 -2.57 -18.04 -24.72
N LEU A 518 -1.87 -16.95 -24.38
CA LEU A 518 -2.40 -15.88 -23.54
C LEU A 518 -3.53 -15.12 -24.22
N ALA A 519 -3.40 -14.81 -25.51
CA ALA A 519 -4.46 -14.20 -26.30
C ALA A 519 -5.71 -15.07 -26.33
N LYS A 520 -5.56 -16.38 -26.55
CA LYS A 520 -6.68 -17.35 -26.52
C LYS A 520 -7.37 -17.42 -25.15
N LYS A 521 -6.61 -17.27 -24.06
CA LYS A 521 -7.17 -17.24 -22.69
C LYS A 521 -7.95 -15.96 -22.38
N LEU A 522 -7.47 -14.81 -22.85
CA LEU A 522 -8.03 -13.50 -22.52
C LEU A 522 -9.14 -13.05 -23.48
N LEU A 523 -8.95 -13.28 -24.77
CA LEU A 523 -9.80 -12.75 -25.85
C LEU A 523 -10.83 -13.79 -26.30
N THR A 524 -11.61 -14.31 -25.36
CA THR A 524 -12.61 -15.33 -25.64
C THR A 524 -13.82 -14.78 -26.41
N ASP A 525 -14.61 -15.65 -27.03
CA ASP A 525 -15.88 -15.25 -27.67
C ASP A 525 -16.81 -14.54 -26.67
N LYS A 526 -16.87 -15.03 -25.42
CA LYS A 526 -17.63 -14.38 -24.35
C LYS A 526 -17.15 -12.95 -24.13
N ASN A 527 -15.84 -12.74 -24.06
CA ASN A 527 -15.24 -11.41 -23.95
C ASN A 527 -15.67 -10.49 -25.11
N SER A 528 -15.69 -11.00 -26.34
CA SER A 528 -16.10 -10.21 -27.52
C SER A 528 -17.58 -9.78 -27.50
N THR A 529 -18.44 -10.51 -26.79
CA THR A 529 -19.88 -10.19 -26.65
C THR A 529 -20.19 -9.19 -25.53
N LEU A 530 -19.23 -8.91 -24.63
CA LEU A 530 -19.40 -7.94 -23.55
C LEU A 530 -19.45 -6.51 -24.09
N PRO A 531 -20.08 -5.55 -23.38
CA PRO A 531 -19.97 -4.13 -23.68
C PRO A 531 -18.51 -3.69 -23.73
N SER A 532 -18.19 -2.75 -24.63
CA SER A 532 -16.81 -2.33 -24.92
C SER A 532 -16.03 -1.90 -23.68
N GLU A 533 -16.67 -1.39 -22.65
CA GLU A 533 -16.09 -0.99 -21.35
C GLU A 533 -15.80 -2.16 -20.39
N GLN A 534 -16.38 -3.33 -20.65
CA GLN A 534 -16.23 -4.56 -19.84
C GLN A 534 -15.28 -5.59 -20.46
N GLN A 535 -14.81 -5.35 -21.69
CA GLN A 535 -13.94 -6.29 -22.40
C GLN A 535 -12.50 -6.27 -21.87
N VAL A 536 -11.76 -7.34 -22.12
CA VAL A 536 -10.31 -7.37 -22.23
C VAL A 536 -9.95 -7.18 -23.71
N GLN A 537 -8.98 -6.33 -24.02
CA GLN A 537 -8.45 -6.17 -25.38
C GLN A 537 -6.94 -6.20 -25.36
N MET A 538 -6.33 -6.72 -26.44
CA MET A 538 -4.87 -6.79 -26.57
C MET A 538 -4.39 -6.01 -27.79
N ALA A 539 -3.20 -5.43 -27.69
CA ALA A 539 -2.42 -4.83 -28.76
C ALA A 539 -1.04 -5.50 -28.81
N VAL A 540 -0.39 -5.46 -29.97
CA VAL A 540 0.95 -6.03 -30.17
C VAL A 540 1.89 -4.96 -30.68
N VAL A 541 3.02 -4.80 -29.97
CA VAL A 541 4.18 -4.03 -30.39
C VAL A 541 5.33 -5.02 -30.57
N THR A 542 5.96 -5.01 -31.74
CA THR A 542 7.22 -5.73 -31.96
C THR A 542 8.36 -4.74 -31.98
N PHE A 543 9.55 -5.19 -31.60
CA PHE A 543 10.73 -4.34 -31.68
C PHE A 543 12.00 -5.10 -31.97
N SER A 544 12.92 -4.42 -32.66
CA SER A 544 14.32 -4.79 -32.79
C SER A 544 15.18 -3.54 -32.66
N THR A 545 15.91 -3.12 -33.70
CA THR A 545 16.59 -1.81 -33.75
C THR A 545 15.58 -0.66 -33.69
N LYS A 546 14.37 -0.89 -34.22
CA LYS A 546 13.22 0.03 -34.21
C LYS A 546 12.00 -0.73 -33.68
N ALA A 547 10.93 -0.03 -33.30
CA ALA A 547 9.70 -0.63 -32.83
C ALA A 547 8.50 -0.25 -33.69
N THR A 548 7.56 -1.18 -33.84
CA THR A 548 6.35 -1.05 -34.66
C THR A 548 5.14 -1.52 -33.87
N ILE A 549 4.01 -0.81 -34.01
CA ILE A 549 2.70 -1.30 -33.56
C ILE A 549 2.16 -2.19 -34.67
N GLU A 550 2.24 -3.51 -34.49
CA GLU A 550 1.75 -4.49 -35.47
C GLU A 550 0.22 -4.64 -35.40
N GLN A 551 -0.34 -4.48 -34.19
CA GLN A 551 -1.77 -4.56 -33.97
C GLN A 551 -2.21 -3.58 -32.87
N ASN A 552 -3.19 -2.74 -33.19
CA ASN A 552 -3.86 -1.90 -32.21
C ASN A 552 -4.81 -2.74 -31.34
N PHE A 553 -5.40 -2.18 -30.28
CA PHE A 553 -6.27 -2.93 -29.39
C PHE A 553 -7.39 -3.69 -30.13
N THR A 554 -7.51 -4.98 -29.83
CA THR A 554 -8.49 -5.87 -30.43
C THR A 554 -8.91 -6.97 -29.46
N THR A 555 -10.11 -7.50 -29.67
CA THR A 555 -10.66 -8.68 -28.98
C THR A 555 -10.58 -9.94 -29.85
N ASP A 556 -9.92 -9.85 -31.01
CA ASP A 556 -9.80 -10.95 -31.97
C ASP A 556 -8.45 -11.65 -31.84
N VAL A 557 -8.49 -12.91 -31.38
CA VAL A 557 -7.30 -13.76 -31.21
C VAL A 557 -6.51 -13.90 -32.51
N LEU A 558 -7.18 -14.00 -33.66
CA LEU A 558 -6.49 -14.22 -34.95
C LEU A 558 -5.64 -13.01 -35.34
N LYS A 559 -6.08 -11.79 -34.99
CA LYS A 559 -5.30 -10.58 -35.22
C LYS A 559 -4.05 -10.53 -34.36
N ILE A 560 -4.13 -11.01 -33.12
CA ILE A 560 -2.95 -11.13 -32.25
C ILE A 560 -2.00 -12.19 -32.80
N ASN A 561 -2.51 -13.37 -33.16
CA ASN A 561 -1.69 -14.44 -33.72
C ASN A 561 -0.94 -13.98 -34.97
N ASN A 562 -1.59 -13.27 -35.88
CA ASN A 562 -0.95 -12.74 -37.09
C ASN A 562 0.09 -11.66 -36.77
N ALA A 563 -0.16 -10.82 -35.75
CA ALA A 563 0.72 -9.72 -35.39
C ALA A 563 2.04 -10.17 -34.75
N VAL A 564 2.13 -11.42 -34.27
CA VAL A 564 3.34 -11.96 -33.64
C VAL A 564 4.23 -12.77 -34.60
N GLU A 565 3.82 -13.02 -35.86
CA GLU A 565 4.54 -13.93 -36.77
C GLU A 565 5.83 -13.37 -37.40
N GLY A 566 6.14 -12.08 -37.26
CA GLY A 566 7.31 -11.46 -37.89
C GLY A 566 8.65 -12.12 -37.54
N ASP A 567 9.53 -12.29 -38.53
CA ASP A 567 10.86 -12.88 -38.33
C ASP A 567 11.78 -11.97 -37.49
N PRO A 568 12.52 -12.50 -36.50
CA PRO A 568 13.44 -11.68 -35.73
C PRO A 568 14.62 -11.19 -36.56
N ASP A 569 14.91 -9.89 -36.56
CA ASP A 569 16.10 -9.31 -37.20
C ASP A 569 16.46 -7.92 -36.65
N GLY A 570 17.76 -7.62 -36.59
CA GLY A 570 18.29 -6.35 -36.04
C GLY A 570 18.77 -6.44 -34.60
N GLY A 571 19.00 -5.28 -33.96
CA GLY A 571 19.42 -5.18 -32.56
C GLY A 571 18.24 -5.06 -31.59
N THR A 572 18.49 -4.56 -30.37
CA THR A 572 17.54 -4.61 -29.24
C THR A 572 17.34 -3.20 -28.68
N ASN A 573 16.20 -2.56 -29.00
CA ASN A 573 15.89 -1.17 -28.62
C ASN A 573 14.68 -1.09 -27.68
N TRP A 574 14.93 -1.26 -26.38
CA TRP A 574 13.89 -1.23 -25.35
C TRP A 574 13.16 0.12 -25.27
N GLU A 575 13.86 1.25 -25.45
CA GLU A 575 13.24 2.58 -25.42
C GLU A 575 12.20 2.73 -26.54
N ALA A 576 12.54 2.35 -27.77
CA ALA A 576 11.61 2.42 -28.89
C ALA A 576 10.35 1.58 -28.64
N ALA A 577 10.54 0.38 -28.08
CA ALA A 577 9.46 -0.55 -27.77
C ALA A 577 8.47 0.04 -26.75
N LEU A 578 9.00 0.54 -25.63
CA LEU A 578 8.20 1.13 -24.56
C LEU A 578 7.52 2.43 -24.99
N LYS A 579 8.17 3.21 -25.85
CA LYS A 579 7.57 4.42 -26.43
C LYS A 579 6.36 4.10 -27.28
N GLN A 580 6.43 3.08 -28.15
CA GLN A 580 5.27 2.61 -28.92
C GLN A 580 4.19 2.05 -28.01
N ALA A 581 4.56 1.29 -26.98
CA ALA A 581 3.62 0.81 -26.00
C ALA A 581 2.91 1.95 -25.26
N ASN A 582 3.62 3.03 -24.91
CA ASN A 582 3.08 4.22 -24.24
C ASN A 582 2.13 5.01 -25.13
N ILE A 583 2.39 5.09 -26.45
CA ILE A 583 1.53 5.79 -27.43
C ILE A 583 0.13 5.17 -27.54
N LEU A 584 0.00 3.85 -27.33
CA LEU A 584 -1.29 3.17 -27.35
C LEU A 584 -2.17 3.61 -26.18
N SER A 585 -3.07 4.58 -26.40
CA SER A 585 -4.02 5.03 -25.38
C SER A 585 -5.07 3.95 -25.10
N GLY A 586 -5.20 3.56 -23.83
CA GLY A 586 -6.26 2.67 -23.37
C GLY A 586 -7.61 3.38 -23.23
N ARG A 587 -8.64 2.59 -22.90
CA ARG A 587 -9.98 3.04 -22.51
C ARG A 587 -9.94 3.74 -21.15
N SER A 588 -10.76 4.78 -20.98
CA SER A 588 -10.91 5.47 -19.70
C SER A 588 -11.52 4.53 -18.65
N ASN A 589 -10.98 4.54 -17.43
CA ASN A 589 -11.40 3.70 -16.29
C ASN A 589 -11.15 2.19 -16.48
N VAL A 590 -10.31 1.80 -17.46
CA VAL A 590 -9.85 0.42 -17.64
C VAL A 590 -8.34 0.38 -17.48
N LYS A 591 -7.83 -0.57 -16.69
CA LYS A 591 -6.40 -0.62 -16.40
C LYS A 591 -5.62 -1.08 -17.62
N LYS A 592 -4.56 -0.33 -17.94
CA LYS A 592 -3.59 -0.69 -18.98
C LYS A 592 -2.45 -1.53 -18.41
N HIS A 593 -2.09 -2.60 -19.10
CA HIS A 593 -0.99 -3.52 -18.78
C HIS A 593 -0.03 -3.59 -19.95
N ILE A 594 1.28 -3.59 -19.69
CA ILE A 594 2.35 -3.74 -20.67
C ILE A 594 3.11 -5.01 -20.31
N ILE A 595 3.20 -5.96 -21.22
CA ILE A 595 3.98 -7.19 -21.04
C ILE A 595 5.20 -7.08 -21.95
N PHE A 596 6.37 -6.87 -21.36
CA PHE A 596 7.63 -6.62 -22.05
C PHE A 596 8.51 -7.87 -22.07
N LEU A 597 8.72 -8.47 -23.24
CA LEU A 597 9.53 -9.67 -23.45
C LEU A 597 10.84 -9.30 -24.15
N SER A 598 11.98 -9.81 -23.65
CA SER A 598 13.28 -9.68 -24.33
C SER A 598 14.28 -10.77 -23.89
N ASP A 599 15.17 -11.18 -24.78
CA ASP A 599 16.23 -12.17 -24.53
C ASP A 599 17.61 -11.55 -24.23
N GLY A 600 17.76 -10.23 -24.40
CA GLY A 600 19.05 -9.57 -24.31
C GLY A 600 18.97 -8.14 -23.77
N ASP A 601 20.12 -7.63 -23.32
CA ASP A 601 20.26 -6.25 -22.86
C ASP A 601 20.10 -5.25 -24.03
N PRO A 602 19.65 -4.00 -23.79
CA PRO A 602 19.41 -3.03 -24.86
C PRO A 602 20.72 -2.66 -25.55
N THR A 603 20.77 -2.78 -26.88
CA THR A 603 21.94 -2.43 -27.72
C THR A 603 21.76 -1.13 -28.48
N PHE A 604 20.52 -0.64 -28.56
CA PHE A 604 20.13 0.61 -29.20
C PHE A 604 19.15 1.42 -28.34
N ARG A 605 19.01 2.70 -28.67
CA ARG A 605 18.04 3.65 -28.12
C ARG A 605 17.61 4.66 -29.19
N THR A 606 16.53 5.39 -28.95
CA THR A 606 15.99 6.43 -29.84
C THR A 606 16.40 7.84 -29.38
N SER A 607 16.62 8.04 -28.09
CA SER A 607 17.02 9.33 -27.53
C SER A 607 18.46 9.71 -27.91
N SER A 608 18.59 10.87 -28.55
CA SER A 608 19.89 11.51 -28.82
C SER A 608 20.33 12.34 -27.60
N TYR A 609 21.59 12.17 -27.19
CA TYR A 609 22.20 12.99 -26.15
C TYR A 609 23.35 13.76 -26.77
N GLY A 610 23.34 15.10 -26.67
CA GLY A 610 24.39 15.97 -27.26
C GLY A 610 25.77 15.87 -26.61
N GLY A 611 26.03 14.81 -25.85
CA GLY A 611 27.24 14.57 -25.08
C GLY A 611 27.03 13.47 -24.02
N SER A 612 28.03 13.23 -23.18
CA SER A 612 28.01 12.18 -22.16
C SER A 612 28.66 12.64 -20.85
N CYS A 613 28.10 12.18 -19.71
CA CYS A 613 28.52 12.56 -18.37
C CYS A 613 29.45 11.52 -17.73
N TYR A 614 30.52 11.96 -17.07
CA TYR A 614 31.49 11.10 -16.39
C TYR A 614 31.88 11.60 -15.01
N SER A 615 31.99 10.68 -14.07
CA SER A 615 32.68 10.94 -12.80
C SER A 615 34.18 10.71 -12.97
N HIS A 616 35.00 11.60 -12.41
CA HIS A 616 36.45 11.53 -12.48
C HIS A 616 37.06 11.15 -11.11
N TRP A 617 37.86 10.07 -11.07
CA TRP A 617 38.65 9.70 -9.90
C TRP A 617 40.06 9.26 -10.32
N GLY A 618 41.04 10.15 -10.17
CA GLY A 618 42.41 9.89 -10.65
C GLY A 618 42.44 9.78 -12.18
N PRO A 619 43.13 8.78 -12.79
CA PRO A 619 43.16 8.64 -14.24
C PRO A 619 41.90 7.96 -14.85
N TYR A 620 40.91 7.60 -14.04
CA TYR A 620 39.75 6.81 -14.48
C TYR A 620 38.49 7.68 -14.66
N TYR A 621 37.84 7.51 -15.81
CA TYR A 621 36.54 8.08 -16.14
C TYR A 621 35.48 6.99 -16.08
N THR A 622 34.45 7.18 -15.26
CA THR A 622 33.32 6.25 -15.16
C THR A 622 32.05 6.90 -15.71
N PRO A 623 31.33 6.27 -16.66
CA PRO A 623 30.12 6.83 -17.24
C PRO A 623 29.02 7.03 -16.19
N GLN A 624 28.26 8.13 -16.30
CA GLN A 624 27.15 8.48 -15.41
C GLN A 624 25.85 8.68 -16.23
N PRO A 625 25.28 7.60 -16.81
CA PRO A 625 24.20 7.67 -17.80
C PRO A 625 22.87 8.24 -17.25
N LYS A 626 22.74 8.39 -15.93
CA LYS A 626 21.62 9.07 -15.27
C LYS A 626 21.53 10.57 -15.64
N TYR A 627 22.65 11.20 -16.01
CA TYR A 627 22.72 12.62 -16.33
C TYR A 627 22.90 12.82 -17.84
N THR A 628 21.79 13.05 -18.53
CA THR A 628 21.74 13.12 -20.01
C THR A 628 21.87 14.53 -20.57
N THR A 629 22.03 15.55 -19.71
CA THR A 629 22.27 16.95 -20.09
C THR A 629 23.50 17.52 -19.39
N LYS A 630 24.14 18.51 -20.04
CA LYS A 630 25.34 19.20 -19.53
C LYS A 630 25.08 19.87 -18.18
N GLU A 631 23.91 20.49 -18.03
CA GLU A 631 23.50 21.19 -16.81
C GLU A 631 23.35 20.21 -15.65
N ALA A 632 22.66 19.08 -15.87
CA ALA A 632 22.45 18.07 -14.83
C ALA A 632 23.75 17.39 -14.41
N CYS A 633 24.63 17.09 -15.37
CA CYS A 633 25.96 16.52 -15.13
C CYS A 633 26.83 17.47 -14.30
N THR A 634 26.90 18.75 -14.69
CA THR A 634 27.71 19.76 -14.00
C THR A 634 27.18 20.04 -12.59
N ALA A 635 25.84 20.08 -12.41
CA ALA A 635 25.22 20.24 -11.10
C ALA A 635 25.56 19.08 -10.14
N ALA A 636 25.71 17.87 -10.67
CA ALA A 636 26.17 16.70 -9.92
C ALA A 636 27.69 16.67 -9.69
N LYS A 637 28.41 17.71 -10.13
CA LYS A 637 29.88 17.86 -10.05
C LYS A 637 30.65 16.79 -10.85
N TYR A 638 30.10 16.42 -12.00
CA TYR A 638 30.71 15.51 -12.96
C TYR A 638 31.14 16.25 -14.23
N ASP A 639 32.02 15.62 -15.00
CA ASP A 639 32.57 16.18 -16.24
C ASP A 639 31.68 15.79 -17.43
N TRP A 640 31.32 16.79 -18.23
CA TRP A 640 30.57 16.61 -19.47
C TRP A 640 31.52 16.58 -20.68
N LEU A 641 31.40 15.53 -21.49
CA LEU A 641 32.03 15.44 -22.80
C LEU A 641 31.00 15.77 -23.87
N ASP A 642 31.31 16.67 -24.80
CA ASP A 642 30.40 17.11 -25.88
C ASP A 642 30.25 16.05 -27.00
N GLU A 643 30.67 14.80 -26.74
CA GLU A 643 30.50 13.62 -27.61
C GLU A 643 29.98 12.46 -26.77
N ASN A 644 29.12 11.62 -27.34
CA ASN A 644 28.66 10.38 -26.71
C ASN A 644 29.29 9.17 -27.43
N PRO A 645 30.12 8.36 -26.76
CA PRO A 645 30.81 7.23 -27.40
C PRO A 645 29.87 6.11 -27.89
N ASP A 646 28.61 6.10 -27.44
CA ASP A 646 27.58 5.18 -27.92
C ASP A 646 26.88 5.65 -29.20
N ASP A 647 27.07 6.89 -29.68
CA ASP A 647 26.34 7.45 -30.84
C ASP A 647 27.04 7.15 -32.17
N LYS A 648 27.35 5.87 -32.40
CA LYS A 648 28.11 5.45 -33.59
C LYS A 648 27.28 5.30 -34.86
N TYR A 649 25.96 5.14 -34.75
CA TYR A 649 25.09 4.73 -35.86
C TYR A 649 24.13 5.83 -36.34
N ASP A 650 24.21 7.05 -35.79
CA ASP A 650 23.41 8.18 -36.28
C ASP A 650 23.90 8.62 -37.68
N GLY A 651 22.98 8.69 -38.66
CA GLY A 651 23.24 9.02 -40.06
C GLY A 651 23.76 7.89 -40.95
N VAL A 652 23.78 6.63 -40.47
CA VAL A 652 24.06 5.45 -41.29
C VAL A 652 22.75 4.95 -41.94
N PRO A 653 22.69 4.73 -43.27
CA PRO A 653 21.50 4.22 -43.93
C PRO A 653 21.00 2.92 -43.28
N GLY A 654 19.75 2.94 -42.77
CA GLY A 654 19.14 1.85 -42.02
C GLY A 654 19.09 2.06 -40.49
N TYR A 655 19.91 2.96 -39.96
CA TYR A 655 19.99 3.30 -38.52
C TYR A 655 19.66 4.77 -38.23
N ASP A 656 19.17 5.52 -39.23
CA ASP A 656 18.73 6.90 -39.04
C ASP A 656 17.75 7.05 -37.86
N GLY A 657 18.07 7.98 -36.96
CA GLY A 657 17.30 8.26 -35.75
C GLY A 657 17.49 7.24 -34.62
N VAL A 658 18.53 6.41 -34.69
CA VAL A 658 18.85 5.39 -33.68
C VAL A 658 20.28 5.56 -33.19
N HIS A 659 20.48 5.43 -31.89
CA HIS A 659 21.73 5.61 -31.17
C HIS A 659 22.11 4.33 -30.43
N GLY A 660 23.40 4.10 -30.14
CA GLY A 660 23.87 2.89 -29.45
C GLY A 660 24.99 2.18 -30.20
N SER A 661 25.70 1.28 -29.52
CA SER A 661 26.85 0.57 -30.09
C SER A 661 26.47 -0.61 -31.01
N GLY A 662 25.21 -1.02 -31.00
CA GLY A 662 24.65 -2.13 -31.79
C GLY A 662 25.03 -3.53 -31.31
N SER A 663 25.95 -3.66 -30.35
CA SER A 663 26.37 -4.96 -29.81
C SER A 663 26.36 -5.04 -28.28
N SER A 664 26.30 -3.89 -27.57
CA SER A 664 26.28 -3.84 -26.10
C SER A 664 25.84 -2.46 -25.59
N ASP A 665 25.66 -2.34 -24.27
CA ASP A 665 25.43 -1.07 -23.58
C ASP A 665 26.48 -0.90 -22.47
N GLY A 666 27.73 -0.74 -22.90
CA GLY A 666 28.89 -0.65 -22.02
C GLY A 666 28.96 0.65 -21.19
N TYR A 667 28.29 1.72 -21.65
CA TYR A 667 28.24 3.00 -20.95
C TYR A 667 26.90 3.26 -20.23
N GLY A 668 25.89 2.40 -20.45
CA GLY A 668 24.62 2.40 -19.71
C GLY A 668 23.55 3.37 -20.20
N TYR A 669 23.80 4.10 -21.31
CA TYR A 669 22.87 5.11 -21.83
C TYR A 669 21.63 4.48 -22.48
N ASN A 670 21.75 3.30 -23.11
CA ASN A 670 20.60 2.64 -23.73
C ASN A 670 19.63 2.14 -22.66
N TYR A 671 20.16 1.49 -21.62
CA TYR A 671 19.37 1.07 -20.47
C TYR A 671 18.68 2.25 -19.77
N GLN A 672 19.39 3.37 -19.57
CA GLN A 672 18.76 4.53 -18.93
C GLN A 672 17.65 5.17 -19.77
N ALA A 673 17.82 5.25 -21.08
CA ALA A 673 16.77 5.76 -21.96
C ALA A 673 15.50 4.90 -21.87
N ALA A 674 15.66 3.58 -21.90
CA ALA A 674 14.56 2.64 -21.70
C ALA A 674 13.91 2.79 -20.32
N LEU A 675 14.69 2.96 -19.26
CA LEU A 675 14.19 3.14 -17.89
C LEU A 675 13.40 4.44 -17.72
N ALA A 676 13.84 5.52 -18.36
CA ALA A 676 13.12 6.79 -18.37
C ALA A 676 11.76 6.65 -19.09
N GLU A 677 11.73 6.00 -20.26
CA GLU A 677 10.50 5.76 -21.01
C GLU A 677 9.54 4.81 -20.25
N ALA A 678 10.08 3.77 -19.60
CA ALA A 678 9.29 2.90 -18.73
C ALA A 678 8.65 3.68 -17.59
N LYS A 679 9.38 4.58 -16.92
CA LYS A 679 8.84 5.44 -15.85
C LYS A 679 7.81 6.47 -16.35
N GLY A 680 7.86 6.80 -17.65
CA GLY A 680 6.90 7.67 -18.32
C GLY A 680 5.57 7.03 -18.70
N ARG A 681 5.37 5.73 -18.43
CA ARG A 681 4.17 4.96 -18.85
C ARG A 681 2.84 5.35 -18.20
N GLY A 682 2.83 6.35 -17.33
CA GLY A 682 1.66 6.72 -16.53
C GLY A 682 1.34 5.67 -15.48
N ASP A 683 0.06 5.35 -15.33
CA ASP A 683 -0.43 4.38 -14.36
C ASP A 683 -0.39 2.92 -14.87
N ALA A 684 0.08 2.68 -16.10
CA ALA A 684 0.10 1.35 -16.70
C ALA A 684 0.96 0.37 -15.89
N ALA A 685 0.41 -0.83 -15.63
CA ALA A 685 1.13 -1.92 -15.00
C ALA A 685 2.16 -2.48 -15.99
N LEU A 686 3.40 -2.74 -15.55
CA LEU A 686 4.47 -3.27 -16.39
C LEU A 686 4.89 -4.65 -15.89
N TYR A 687 4.87 -5.66 -16.76
CA TYR A 687 5.42 -6.99 -16.53
C TYR A 687 6.66 -7.16 -17.40
N VAL A 688 7.75 -7.67 -16.83
CA VAL A 688 9.02 -7.85 -17.52
C VAL A 688 9.33 -9.35 -17.57
N VAL A 689 9.50 -9.92 -18.76
CA VAL A 689 9.70 -11.36 -18.95
C VAL A 689 11.01 -11.60 -19.69
N LYS A 690 11.92 -12.32 -19.03
CA LYS A 690 13.24 -12.66 -19.54
C LYS A 690 13.19 -13.98 -20.30
N THR A 691 13.46 -13.96 -21.60
CA THR A 691 13.37 -15.18 -22.46
C THR A 691 14.69 -15.92 -22.64
N SER A 692 15.82 -15.38 -22.17
CA SER A 692 17.14 -16.03 -22.22
C SER A 692 18.01 -15.61 -21.04
N THR A 693 18.91 -16.48 -20.59
CA THR A 693 19.86 -16.18 -19.50
C THR A 693 20.80 -15.01 -19.82
N GLU A 694 20.99 -14.67 -21.10
CA GLU A 694 21.84 -13.57 -21.55
C GLU A 694 21.26 -12.17 -21.30
N ALA A 695 19.96 -12.03 -21.05
CA ALA A 695 19.32 -10.77 -20.62
C ALA A 695 19.67 -10.48 -19.15
N LYS A 696 20.83 -9.89 -18.89
CA LYS A 696 21.39 -9.70 -17.54
C LYS A 696 20.77 -8.51 -16.81
N LYS A 697 20.26 -7.52 -17.53
CA LYS A 697 19.69 -6.28 -16.97
C LYS A 697 18.18 -6.34 -16.72
N MET A 698 17.48 -7.40 -17.14
CA MET A 698 16.00 -7.48 -17.02
C MET A 698 15.51 -7.45 -15.56
N ALA A 699 16.25 -8.06 -14.63
CA ALA A 699 15.93 -8.04 -13.20
C ALA A 699 16.01 -6.61 -12.63
N ASP A 700 17.18 -5.97 -12.82
CA ASP A 700 17.42 -4.58 -12.44
C ASP A 700 16.40 -3.63 -13.10
N PHE A 701 16.03 -3.92 -14.36
CA PHE A 701 15.04 -3.15 -15.09
C PHE A 701 13.65 -3.24 -14.45
N ALA A 702 13.20 -4.45 -14.14
CA ALA A 702 11.91 -4.68 -13.49
C ALA A 702 11.82 -3.95 -12.15
N GLU A 703 12.85 -4.08 -11.30
CA GLU A 703 12.92 -3.39 -10.01
C GLU A 703 12.91 -1.87 -10.17
N GLN A 704 13.83 -1.32 -10.99
CA GLN A 704 14.01 0.12 -11.10
C GLN A 704 12.88 0.82 -11.86
N ALA A 705 12.22 0.14 -12.79
CA ALA A 705 11.06 0.65 -13.52
C ALA A 705 9.78 0.58 -12.69
N GLY A 706 9.78 -0.13 -11.55
CA GLY A 706 8.57 -0.39 -10.77
C GLY A 706 7.61 -1.30 -11.51
N ALA A 707 8.13 -2.36 -12.13
CA ALA A 707 7.30 -3.44 -12.67
C ALA A 707 6.41 -4.04 -11.56
N VAL A 708 5.36 -4.76 -11.95
CA VAL A 708 4.51 -5.49 -11.00
C VAL A 708 5.39 -6.45 -10.19
N ASP A 709 5.23 -6.41 -8.86
CA ASP A 709 6.06 -7.11 -7.86
C ASP A 709 7.56 -6.77 -7.84
N GLY A 710 8.00 -5.79 -8.64
CA GLY A 710 9.38 -5.33 -8.72
C GLY A 710 10.37 -6.39 -9.22
N LYS A 711 9.89 -7.45 -9.88
CA LYS A 711 10.68 -8.60 -10.33
C LYS A 711 10.40 -8.96 -11.77
N GLU A 712 11.39 -9.57 -12.42
CA GLU A 712 11.24 -10.19 -13.73
C GLU A 712 10.65 -11.60 -13.61
N PHE A 713 9.90 -12.00 -14.64
CA PHE A 713 9.46 -13.37 -14.80
C PHE A 713 10.50 -14.16 -15.60
N ASP A 714 10.79 -15.37 -15.16
CA ASP A 714 11.63 -16.31 -15.90
C ASP A 714 10.82 -16.93 -17.03
N GLY A 715 11.23 -16.68 -18.27
CA GLY A 715 10.71 -17.27 -19.50
C GLY A 715 11.78 -17.97 -20.32
N THR A 716 12.89 -18.40 -19.69
CA THR A 716 14.09 -18.94 -20.38
C THR A 716 13.88 -20.29 -21.06
N ASN A 717 12.74 -20.93 -20.86
CA ASN A 717 12.31 -22.16 -21.54
C ASN A 717 10.77 -22.17 -21.68
N PRO A 718 10.19 -23.06 -22.51
CA PRO A 718 8.75 -23.10 -22.77
C PRO A 718 7.88 -23.23 -21.50
N GLU A 719 8.30 -24.06 -20.54
CA GLU A 719 7.55 -24.29 -19.30
C GLU A 719 7.56 -23.03 -18.42
N ASN A 720 8.72 -22.42 -18.23
CA ASN A 720 8.89 -21.20 -17.45
C ASN A 720 8.15 -20.03 -18.09
N LEU A 721 8.21 -19.91 -19.42
CA LEU A 721 7.48 -18.88 -20.16
C LEU A 721 5.97 -19.06 -20.04
N THR A 722 5.48 -20.30 -20.11
CA THR A 722 4.07 -20.62 -19.85
C THR A 722 3.67 -20.29 -18.41
N LYS A 723 4.53 -20.60 -17.42
CA LYS A 723 4.30 -20.22 -16.01
C LYS A 723 4.25 -18.71 -15.83
N ALA A 724 5.20 -17.98 -16.42
CA ALA A 724 5.25 -16.52 -16.40
C ALA A 724 3.95 -15.93 -16.97
N PHE A 725 3.50 -16.41 -18.13
CA PHE A 725 2.28 -15.94 -18.77
C PHE A 725 1.02 -16.34 -18.01
N ASN A 726 0.99 -17.50 -17.35
CA ASN A 726 -0.10 -17.90 -16.46
C ASN A 726 -0.15 -17.05 -15.18
N GLN A 727 1.00 -16.66 -14.64
CA GLN A 727 1.10 -15.74 -13.51
C GLN A 727 0.68 -14.33 -13.91
N ILE A 728 1.08 -13.87 -15.10
CA ILE A 728 0.64 -12.58 -15.66
C ILE A 728 -0.86 -12.61 -15.93
N TYR A 729 -1.36 -13.65 -16.59
CA TYR A 729 -2.80 -13.90 -16.79
C TYR A 729 -3.52 -13.83 -15.46
N SER A 730 -3.05 -14.56 -14.45
CA SER A 730 -3.58 -14.48 -13.09
C SER A 730 -3.55 -13.03 -12.64
N SER A 731 -2.41 -12.38 -12.49
CA SER A 731 -2.31 -10.98 -12.02
C SER A 731 -3.22 -9.95 -12.75
N ILE A 732 -3.58 -10.22 -14.01
CA ILE A 732 -4.50 -9.39 -14.82
C ILE A 732 -5.96 -9.77 -14.56
N THR A 733 -6.28 -11.06 -14.40
CA THR A 733 -7.66 -11.58 -14.21
C THR A 733 -7.99 -11.89 -12.76
N SER A 734 -7.08 -11.58 -11.83
CA SER A 734 -7.14 -11.98 -10.42
C SER A 734 -7.54 -10.77 -9.58
N SER A 735 -8.83 -10.64 -9.27
CA SER A 735 -9.29 -9.68 -8.25
C SER A 735 -9.45 -10.43 -6.93
N ALA A 736 -8.51 -10.24 -6.03
CA ALA A 736 -8.75 -10.42 -4.61
C ALA A 736 -9.88 -9.49 -4.21
N LYS A 737 -11.04 -10.07 -3.93
CA LYS A 737 -12.17 -9.34 -3.40
C LYS A 737 -12.20 -9.63 -1.91
N ILE A 738 -12.21 -8.59 -1.10
CA ILE A 738 -12.60 -8.73 0.30
C ILE A 738 -13.97 -8.10 0.46
N ARG A 739 -14.75 -8.66 1.37
CA ARG A 739 -16.01 -8.05 1.80
C ARG A 739 -15.74 -7.40 3.15
N VAL A 740 -15.80 -6.08 3.23
CA VAL A 740 -15.59 -5.31 4.46
C VAL A 740 -16.94 -5.10 5.13
N PHE A 741 -17.07 -5.59 6.36
CA PHE A 741 -18.30 -5.47 7.15
C PHE A 741 -18.26 -4.26 8.07
N SER A 742 -17.12 -4.06 8.73
CA SER A 742 -16.91 -2.90 9.59
C SER A 742 -15.43 -2.59 9.80
N ILE A 743 -15.16 -1.34 10.15
CA ILE A 743 -13.87 -0.87 10.64
C ILE A 743 -14.09 -0.27 12.03
N THR A 744 -13.34 -0.74 13.01
CA THR A 744 -13.40 -0.24 14.39
C THR A 744 -12.09 0.42 14.77
N ASP A 745 -12.18 1.54 15.50
CA ASP A 745 -11.03 2.24 16.06
C ASP A 745 -11.32 2.64 17.50
N THR A 746 -10.66 1.98 18.44
CA THR A 746 -10.75 2.28 19.87
C THR A 746 -9.68 3.30 20.24
N LEU A 747 -10.09 4.56 20.34
CA LEU A 747 -9.23 5.70 20.64
C LEU A 747 -8.58 5.58 22.01
N SER A 748 -7.33 6.01 22.11
CA SER A 748 -6.62 6.08 23.38
C SER A 748 -7.09 7.28 24.22
N GLN A 749 -6.77 7.26 25.51
CA GLN A 749 -6.99 8.41 26.40
C GLN A 749 -6.24 9.69 25.98
N TRP A 750 -5.23 9.54 25.13
CA TRP A 750 -4.33 10.62 24.71
C TRP A 750 -4.88 11.44 23.54
N VAL A 751 -5.99 11.02 22.94
CA VAL A 751 -6.63 11.73 21.82
C VAL A 751 -8.12 11.91 22.05
N ASP A 752 -8.62 13.06 21.62
CA ASP A 752 -10.04 13.38 21.61
C ASP A 752 -10.51 13.63 20.17
N PRO A 753 -11.75 13.24 19.81
CA PRO A 753 -12.32 13.58 18.51
C PRO A 753 -12.52 15.09 18.38
N VAL A 754 -12.34 15.62 17.17
CA VAL A 754 -12.43 17.07 16.92
C VAL A 754 -13.85 17.52 16.63
N ASP A 755 -14.55 16.81 15.75
CA ASP A 755 -15.86 17.24 15.23
C ASP A 755 -17.03 16.74 16.09
N PHE A 756 -16.78 15.81 17.02
CA PHE A 756 -17.78 15.21 17.92
C PHE A 756 -17.24 14.97 19.36
N PRO A 757 -16.67 15.98 20.04
CA PRO A 757 -16.01 15.82 21.35
C PRO A 757 -16.94 15.40 22.50
N ASP A 758 -18.23 15.76 22.44
CA ASP A 758 -19.18 15.65 23.55
C ASP A 758 -20.39 14.73 23.26
N VAL A 759 -20.25 13.80 22.30
CA VAL A 759 -21.35 12.88 21.96
C VAL A 759 -21.49 11.77 23.01
N THR A 760 -22.72 11.36 23.28
CA THR A 760 -23.04 10.30 24.25
C THR A 760 -22.75 8.91 23.69
N ASP A 761 -22.68 7.90 24.56
CA ASP A 761 -22.60 6.50 24.15
C ASP A 761 -23.74 6.11 23.17
N GLY A 762 -23.41 5.36 22.14
CA GLY A 762 -24.32 4.92 21.08
C GLY A 762 -24.70 5.98 20.04
N ALA A 763 -24.09 7.16 20.05
CA ALA A 763 -24.42 8.24 19.13
C ALA A 763 -24.07 7.91 17.67
N ASP A 764 -24.94 8.32 16.73
CA ASP A 764 -24.66 8.30 15.29
C ASP A 764 -23.78 9.50 14.92
N ILE A 765 -22.60 9.21 14.38
CA ILE A 765 -21.58 10.19 13.99
C ILE A 765 -21.30 10.17 12.49
N THR A 766 -22.17 9.55 11.68
CA THR A 766 -21.98 9.34 10.23
C THR A 766 -21.63 10.64 9.49
N GLN A 767 -22.24 11.77 9.86
CA GLN A 767 -21.98 13.09 9.27
C GLN A 767 -20.56 13.64 9.50
N TYR A 768 -19.81 13.08 10.45
CA TYR A 768 -18.44 13.49 10.80
C TYR A 768 -17.37 12.52 10.29
N VAL A 769 -17.79 11.42 9.66
CA VAL A 769 -16.91 10.39 9.09
C VAL A 769 -17.05 10.42 7.59
N THR A 770 -15.93 10.52 6.88
CA THR A 770 -15.90 10.42 5.42
C THR A 770 -15.48 9.02 5.02
N VAL A 771 -16.26 8.39 4.14
CA VAL A 771 -15.90 7.13 3.50
C VAL A 771 -15.75 7.34 1.99
N THR A 772 -14.64 6.86 1.42
CA THR A 772 -14.48 6.79 -0.03
C THR A 772 -14.09 5.38 -0.44
N ASN A 773 -14.47 4.97 -1.66
CA ASN A 773 -13.98 3.78 -2.31
C ASN A 773 -13.21 4.21 -3.57
N GLY A 774 -11.88 4.13 -3.53
CA GLY A 774 -11.03 4.80 -4.51
C GLY A 774 -11.27 6.32 -4.50
N ASP A 775 -11.51 6.90 -5.68
CA ASP A 775 -11.82 8.33 -5.85
C ASP A 775 -13.32 8.67 -5.63
N ILE A 776 -14.17 7.68 -5.37
CA ILE A 776 -15.61 7.87 -5.21
C ILE A 776 -15.94 8.07 -3.73
N THR A 777 -16.57 9.18 -3.38
CA THR A 777 -17.13 9.37 -2.03
C THR A 777 -18.42 8.58 -1.90
N GLU A 778 -18.44 7.67 -0.93
CA GLU A 778 -19.60 6.84 -0.62
C GLU A 778 -20.73 7.68 -0.03
N PRO A 779 -21.99 7.53 -0.48
CA PRO A 779 -23.10 8.25 0.11
C PRO A 779 -23.30 7.82 1.57
N THR A 780 -23.67 8.73 2.46
CA THR A 780 -23.93 8.41 3.88
C THR A 780 -25.07 7.40 4.11
N SER A 781 -25.78 6.99 3.06
CA SER A 781 -26.72 5.87 3.08
C SER A 781 -26.06 4.49 3.01
N SER A 782 -24.84 4.37 2.48
CA SER A 782 -24.14 3.07 2.31
C SER A 782 -23.37 2.61 3.55
N TYR A 783 -23.21 3.47 4.55
CA TYR A 783 -22.57 3.12 5.83
C TYR A 783 -23.21 3.85 7.02
N LYS A 784 -22.92 3.38 8.22
CA LYS A 784 -23.29 4.00 9.50
C LYS A 784 -22.07 4.04 10.41
N ALA A 785 -21.73 5.23 10.89
CA ALA A 785 -20.68 5.39 11.89
C ALA A 785 -21.29 5.65 13.28
N THR A 786 -20.88 4.87 14.28
CA THR A 786 -21.33 4.99 15.66
C THR A 786 -20.17 5.23 16.61
N TYR A 787 -20.40 6.06 17.62
CA TYR A 787 -19.46 6.30 18.71
C TYR A 787 -19.97 5.63 19.98
N SER A 788 -19.14 4.77 20.59
CA SER A 788 -19.49 4.03 21.80
C SER A 788 -18.44 4.18 22.89
N ILE A 789 -18.89 4.15 24.14
CA ILE A 789 -18.06 4.24 25.34
C ILE A 789 -18.30 2.96 26.15
N ASP A 790 -17.27 2.15 26.35
CA ASP A 790 -17.38 0.95 27.19
C ASP A 790 -17.52 1.36 28.67
N ASP A 791 -18.64 1.00 29.28
CA ASP A 791 -18.98 1.30 30.68
C ASP A 791 -17.92 0.81 31.70
N ASN A 792 -17.16 -0.25 31.36
CA ASN A 792 -16.18 -0.83 32.27
C ASN A 792 -14.79 -0.20 32.14
N SER A 793 -14.35 0.04 30.89
CA SER A 793 -12.99 0.52 30.61
C SER A 793 -12.92 2.02 30.34
N GLY A 794 -14.05 2.67 30.04
CA GLY A 794 -14.10 4.06 29.55
C GLY A 794 -13.54 4.23 28.13
N ASN A 795 -13.22 3.13 27.44
CA ASN A 795 -12.64 3.16 26.11
C ASN A 795 -13.66 3.67 25.09
N ARG A 796 -13.21 4.57 24.22
CA ARG A 796 -14.04 5.24 23.21
C ARG A 796 -13.79 4.60 21.86
N THR A 797 -14.82 4.04 21.24
CA THR A 797 -14.70 3.33 19.96
C THR A 797 -15.52 3.98 18.88
N VAL A 798 -14.89 4.29 17.75
CA VAL A 798 -15.57 4.64 16.50
C VAL A 798 -15.75 3.34 15.71
N THR A 799 -16.99 3.00 15.38
CA THR A 799 -17.31 1.86 14.52
C THR A 799 -17.97 2.35 13.26
N VAL A 800 -17.40 2.04 12.10
CA VAL A 800 -18.02 2.26 10.79
C VAL A 800 -18.50 0.92 10.27
N ALA A 801 -19.81 0.73 10.21
CA ALA A 801 -20.45 -0.47 9.68
C ALA A 801 -21.06 -0.16 8.30
N PHE A 802 -20.93 -1.07 7.35
CA PHE A 802 -21.47 -0.91 6.00
C PHE A 802 -22.88 -1.50 5.93
N ASN A 803 -23.84 -0.75 5.36
CA ASN A 803 -25.29 -0.91 5.63
C ASN A 803 -25.98 -2.05 4.86
N ASP A 804 -25.34 -2.66 3.86
CA ASP A 804 -25.86 -3.87 3.26
C ASP A 804 -25.60 -5.05 4.22
N SER A 805 -26.55 -5.97 4.37
CA SER A 805 -26.36 -7.21 5.16
C SER A 805 -25.14 -8.03 4.68
N ASN A 806 -24.60 -7.68 3.52
CA ASN A 806 -23.44 -8.28 2.90
C ASN A 806 -22.18 -7.37 2.94
N GLY A 807 -22.14 -6.22 3.62
CA GLY A 807 -20.95 -5.34 3.63
C GLY A 807 -20.57 -4.76 2.25
N ILE A 808 -19.44 -4.05 2.15
CA ILE A 808 -18.93 -3.46 0.90
C ILE A 808 -17.81 -4.34 0.33
N VAL A 809 -17.83 -4.58 -0.99
CA VAL A 809 -16.77 -5.34 -1.66
C VAL A 809 -15.66 -4.38 -2.07
N ALA A 810 -14.43 -4.66 -1.65
CA ALA A 810 -13.23 -3.97 -2.11
C ALA A 810 -12.41 -4.93 -2.97
N GLU A 811 -12.21 -4.56 -4.24
CA GLU A 811 -11.27 -5.22 -5.15
C GLU A 811 -9.81 -4.76 -4.90
N LYS A 812 -8.86 -5.30 -5.66
CA LYS A 812 -7.43 -4.97 -5.51
C LYS A 812 -7.12 -3.48 -5.72
N THR A 813 -7.80 -2.83 -6.68
CA THR A 813 -7.61 -1.41 -6.98
C THR A 813 -8.49 -0.48 -6.13
N ASP A 814 -9.47 -1.06 -5.45
CA ASP A 814 -10.43 -0.34 -4.63
C ASP A 814 -9.86 -0.20 -3.22
N VAL A 815 -9.62 1.04 -2.80
CA VAL A 815 -9.20 1.33 -1.43
C VAL A 815 -10.35 2.03 -0.74
N ILE A 816 -10.94 1.36 0.25
CA ILE A 816 -11.90 1.98 1.16
C ILE A 816 -11.11 2.85 2.13
N TYR A 817 -11.34 4.15 2.10
CA TYR A 817 -10.80 5.09 3.07
C TYR A 817 -11.89 5.48 4.05
N VAL A 818 -11.65 5.25 5.35
CA VAL A 818 -12.43 5.82 6.45
C VAL A 818 -11.60 6.93 7.08
N SER A 819 -12.16 8.12 7.21
CA SER A 819 -11.45 9.23 7.84
C SER A 819 -12.31 10.10 8.76
N PHE A 820 -11.68 10.57 9.85
CA PHE A 820 -12.21 11.53 10.81
C PHE A 820 -11.07 12.25 11.53
N LYS A 821 -11.37 13.36 12.22
CA LYS A 821 -10.35 14.20 12.86
C LYS A 821 -10.19 13.95 14.36
N VAL A 822 -8.94 13.95 14.81
CA VAL A 822 -8.53 13.81 16.21
C VAL A 822 -7.52 14.88 16.62
N LYS A 823 -7.39 15.14 17.92
CA LYS A 823 -6.38 16.04 18.50
C LYS A 823 -5.84 15.45 19.81
N PRO A 824 -4.61 15.80 20.24
CA PRO A 824 -4.12 15.40 21.55
C PRO A 824 -5.01 15.93 22.68
N SER A 825 -5.35 15.07 23.64
CA SER A 825 -6.18 15.40 24.80
C SER A 825 -5.41 16.23 25.82
N ASP A 826 -6.13 16.90 26.73
CA ASP A 826 -5.48 17.65 27.82
C ASP A 826 -4.63 16.74 28.73
N ALA A 827 -5.00 15.46 28.84
CA ALA A 827 -4.19 14.46 29.53
C ALA A 827 -2.82 14.24 28.86
N ALA A 828 -2.76 14.22 27.52
CA ALA A 828 -1.50 14.10 26.78
C ALA A 828 -0.58 15.31 27.00
N TYR A 829 -1.14 16.53 27.00
CA TYR A 829 -0.36 17.73 27.31
C TYR A 829 0.16 17.70 28.76
N ALA A 830 -0.69 17.34 29.73
CA ALA A 830 -0.34 17.26 31.14
C ALA A 830 0.76 16.23 31.41
N ASP A 831 0.66 15.04 30.80
CA ASP A 831 1.64 13.98 30.94
C ASP A 831 3.01 14.41 30.37
N TYR A 832 3.02 14.98 29.15
CA TYR A 832 4.26 15.41 28.52
C TYR A 832 4.92 16.57 29.28
N ALA A 833 4.14 17.52 29.82
CA ALA A 833 4.69 18.61 30.62
C ALA A 833 5.34 18.13 31.93
N LYS A 834 4.82 17.04 32.50
CA LYS A 834 5.34 16.43 33.72
C LYS A 834 6.58 15.56 33.47
N ASN A 835 6.53 14.72 32.43
CA ASN A 835 7.54 13.69 32.20
C ASN A 835 8.63 14.11 31.18
N ASN A 836 8.32 15.08 30.32
CA ASN A 836 9.16 15.55 29.23
C ASN A 836 9.67 14.41 28.32
N LYS A 837 8.84 13.37 28.16
CA LYS A 837 9.15 12.16 27.40
C LYS A 837 7.87 11.51 26.93
N TYR A 838 7.85 11.07 25.68
CA TYR A 838 6.77 10.26 25.13
C TYR A 838 6.93 8.79 25.51
N PRO A 839 5.81 8.07 25.79
CA PRO A 839 5.84 6.65 26.12
C PRO A 839 6.01 5.76 24.88
N ASP A 840 5.56 6.21 23.70
CA ASP A 840 5.37 5.36 22.52
C ASP A 840 6.20 5.82 21.31
N THR A 841 6.27 4.96 20.30
CA THR A 841 6.84 5.24 18.97
C THR A 841 5.87 4.73 17.92
N GLY A 842 5.58 5.54 16.90
CA GLY A 842 4.62 5.16 15.85
C GLY A 842 5.14 4.02 14.97
N ASP A 843 4.25 3.10 14.65
CA ASP A 843 4.56 1.98 13.75
C ASP A 843 4.94 2.48 12.34
N ALA A 844 5.64 1.66 11.56
CA ALA A 844 5.99 1.98 10.18
C ALA A 844 4.73 2.27 9.33
N ASN A 845 4.88 3.11 8.29
CA ASN A 845 3.80 3.47 7.35
C ASN A 845 2.57 4.19 7.97
N THR A 846 2.70 4.73 9.19
CA THR A 846 1.62 5.48 9.87
C THR A 846 1.55 6.98 9.50
N GLY A 847 2.28 7.40 8.45
CA GLY A 847 2.38 8.78 7.95
C GLY A 847 3.58 9.55 8.51
N ASP A 848 4.08 10.56 7.79
CA ASP A 848 5.33 11.30 8.12
C ASP A 848 5.35 11.91 9.54
N ALA A 849 4.19 12.28 10.07
CA ALA A 849 4.06 12.84 11.41
C ALA A 849 4.19 11.80 12.53
N SER A 850 4.13 10.51 12.20
CA SER A 850 3.98 9.42 13.17
C SER A 850 5.02 8.31 12.97
N ALA A 851 5.26 7.88 11.74
CA ALA A 851 6.11 6.73 11.44
C ALA A 851 7.52 6.90 12.04
N GLU A 852 7.89 5.99 12.94
CA GLU A 852 9.16 5.99 13.67
C GLU A 852 9.40 7.24 14.54
N GLN A 853 8.38 8.08 14.74
CA GLN A 853 8.44 9.25 15.61
C GLN A 853 7.98 8.89 17.02
N GLN A 854 8.53 9.57 18.01
CA GLN A 854 8.05 9.47 19.39
C GLN A 854 6.73 10.25 19.56
N GLY A 855 5.81 9.71 20.35
CA GLY A 855 4.51 10.34 20.61
C GLY A 855 3.63 9.53 21.57
N TYR A 856 2.33 9.82 21.57
CA TYR A 856 1.31 9.02 22.24
C TYR A 856 0.48 8.26 21.21
N HIS A 857 0.31 6.94 21.36
CA HIS A 857 -0.52 6.18 20.42
C HIS A 857 -1.95 6.75 20.35
N SER A 858 -2.48 6.90 19.13
CA SER A 858 -3.83 7.42 18.89
C SER A 858 -4.94 6.45 19.31
N ASN A 859 -4.63 5.17 19.42
CA ASN A 859 -5.60 4.11 19.66
C ASN A 859 -5.02 3.03 20.58
N VAL A 860 -5.92 2.39 21.32
CA VAL A 860 -5.65 1.19 22.10
C VAL A 860 -5.70 -0.03 21.17
N ASP A 861 -6.72 -0.08 20.31
CA ASP A 861 -6.99 -1.17 19.37
C ASP A 861 -7.65 -0.59 18.12
N ALA A 862 -7.46 -1.22 16.97
CA ALA A 862 -8.18 -0.89 15.75
C ALA A 862 -8.22 -2.13 14.85
N LYS A 863 -9.41 -2.45 14.33
CA LYS A 863 -9.66 -3.70 13.61
C LYS A 863 -10.47 -3.50 12.35
N LEU A 864 -10.14 -4.31 11.35
CA LEU A 864 -10.91 -4.50 10.12
C LEU A 864 -11.68 -5.81 10.26
N ASN A 865 -13.01 -5.77 10.21
CA ASN A 865 -13.85 -6.95 10.11
C ASN A 865 -14.18 -7.21 8.64
N TYR A 866 -13.71 -8.33 8.11
CA TYR A 866 -13.81 -8.64 6.68
C TYR A 866 -13.96 -10.14 6.45
N CYS A 867 -14.20 -10.54 5.21
CA CYS A 867 -13.91 -11.90 4.74
C CYS A 867 -13.17 -11.83 3.42
N VAL A 868 -12.44 -12.90 3.10
CA VAL A 868 -11.95 -13.14 1.74
C VAL A 868 -13.12 -13.69 0.93
N LEU A 869 -13.40 -13.06 -0.21
CA LEU A 869 -14.37 -13.57 -1.16
C LEU A 869 -13.70 -14.60 -2.05
N THR A 870 -14.16 -15.83 -1.94
CA THR A 870 -13.77 -16.90 -2.86
C THR A 870 -15.01 -17.33 -3.60
N GLU A 871 -15.01 -17.24 -4.92
CA GLU A 871 -16.08 -17.80 -5.74
C GLU A 871 -15.56 -19.08 -6.35
N VAL A 872 -16.21 -20.18 -5.98
CA VAL A 872 -15.94 -21.50 -6.52
C VAL A 872 -17.32 -22.03 -6.88
N ASN A 873 -17.56 -22.34 -8.15
CA ASN A 873 -18.83 -22.91 -8.61
C ASN A 873 -20.04 -21.94 -8.51
N ASN A 874 -19.83 -20.64 -8.74
CA ASN A 874 -20.81 -19.55 -8.50
C ASN A 874 -21.38 -19.53 -7.07
N VAL A 875 -20.71 -20.20 -6.13
CA VAL A 875 -20.99 -20.14 -4.70
C VAL A 875 -19.94 -19.23 -4.08
N GLU A 876 -20.37 -18.03 -3.69
CA GLU A 876 -19.54 -17.10 -2.95
C GLU A 876 -19.35 -17.62 -1.52
N SER A 877 -18.09 -17.92 -1.16
CA SER A 877 -17.68 -18.15 0.21
C SER A 877 -17.19 -16.87 0.84
N CYS A 878 -17.61 -16.62 2.08
CA CYS A 878 -17.23 -15.46 2.84
C CYS A 878 -17.31 -15.79 4.34
N GLU A 879 -16.18 -16.25 4.90
CA GLU A 879 -16.06 -16.47 6.35
C GLU A 879 -15.48 -15.21 7.02
N ARG A 880 -16.21 -14.67 8.00
CA ARG A 880 -15.80 -13.46 8.72
C ARG A 880 -14.55 -13.70 9.55
N THR A 881 -13.62 -12.76 9.46
CA THR A 881 -12.38 -12.72 10.22
C THR A 881 -11.98 -11.27 10.51
N GLU A 882 -10.90 -11.07 11.26
CA GLU A 882 -10.41 -9.76 11.68
C GLU A 882 -8.94 -9.54 11.28
N ALA A 883 -8.59 -8.29 10.96
CA ALA A 883 -7.19 -7.85 10.80
C ALA A 883 -6.92 -6.64 11.69
N GLU A 884 -5.75 -6.60 12.34
CA GLU A 884 -5.33 -5.48 13.19
C GLU A 884 -4.71 -4.36 12.35
N TYR A 885 -4.88 -3.11 12.80
CA TYR A 885 -4.26 -1.94 12.19
C TYR A 885 -2.97 -1.51 12.91
N PRO A 886 -2.00 -0.91 12.19
CA PRO A 886 -0.87 -0.21 12.80
C PRO A 886 -1.30 0.92 13.76
N ARG A 887 -0.43 1.31 14.69
CA ARG A 887 -0.72 2.28 15.75
C ARG A 887 0.04 3.60 15.55
N PRO A 888 -0.57 4.62 14.91
CA PRO A 888 0.03 5.95 14.81
C PRO A 888 0.17 6.63 16.17
N VAL A 889 1.08 7.59 16.28
CA VAL A 889 1.27 8.46 17.45
C VAL A 889 0.99 9.92 17.15
N VAL A 890 0.46 10.65 18.13
CA VAL A 890 0.33 12.12 18.11
C VAL A 890 1.34 12.78 19.06
N GLN A 891 1.77 13.99 18.72
CA GLN A 891 2.65 14.80 19.57
C GLN A 891 1.96 16.07 20.08
N VAL A 892 2.50 16.61 21.17
CA VAL A 892 2.10 17.87 21.80
C VAL A 892 3.20 18.92 21.67
N LYS A 893 2.83 20.21 21.79
CA LYS A 893 3.78 21.32 21.94
C LYS A 893 3.49 22.09 23.22
N LEU A 894 4.54 22.43 23.95
CA LEU A 894 4.46 23.22 25.18
C LEU A 894 5.05 24.61 24.97
N GLY A 895 4.66 25.54 25.83
CA GLY A 895 5.22 26.90 25.82
C GLY A 895 6.39 27.06 26.75
N LYS A 896 6.94 28.27 26.76
CA LYS A 896 7.97 28.71 27.71
C LYS A 896 7.76 30.18 28.09
N ILE A 897 8.35 30.60 29.20
CA ILE A 897 8.37 32.00 29.64
C ILE A 897 9.81 32.45 29.89
N ASN A 898 10.17 33.61 29.34
CA ASN A 898 11.39 34.31 29.69
C ASN A 898 11.08 35.34 30.78
N ILE A 899 11.77 35.25 31.90
CA ILE A 899 11.63 36.14 33.05
C ILE A 899 12.89 36.99 33.12
N THR A 900 12.71 38.31 33.11
CA THR A 900 13.81 39.28 33.20
C THR A 900 13.62 40.16 34.42
N LYS A 901 14.67 40.34 35.21
CA LYS A 901 14.71 41.28 36.32
C LYS A 901 15.49 42.53 35.93
N LYS A 902 14.91 43.70 36.19
CA LYS A 902 15.52 45.02 35.99
C LYS A 902 15.59 45.78 37.31
N TRP A 903 16.63 46.60 37.41
CA TRP A 903 16.87 47.55 38.49
C TRP A 903 16.97 48.95 37.87
N SER A 904 16.10 49.87 38.26
CA SER A 904 16.07 51.21 37.65
C SER A 904 17.27 52.08 38.06
N ASP A 905 17.98 51.72 39.12
CA ASP A 905 19.23 52.35 39.57
C ASP A 905 20.51 51.66 39.05
N ASN A 906 20.37 50.76 38.07
CA ASN A 906 21.37 49.95 37.37
C ASN A 906 21.80 48.67 38.08
N ALA A 907 21.87 47.58 37.30
CA ALA A 907 22.19 46.23 37.78
C ALA A 907 23.58 46.09 38.43
N ASP A 908 24.55 46.94 38.06
CA ASP A 908 25.91 46.92 38.64
C ASP A 908 25.92 47.19 40.16
N LYS A 909 24.87 47.82 40.69
CA LYS A 909 24.72 48.04 42.14
C LYS A 909 24.20 46.82 42.89
N HIS A 910 23.76 45.80 42.16
CA HIS A 910 23.06 44.63 42.68
C HIS A 910 23.85 43.33 42.48
N THR A 911 25.16 43.39 42.24
CA THR A 911 25.96 42.18 41.94
C THR A 911 25.97 41.12 43.04
N LYS A 912 25.54 41.46 44.27
CA LYS A 912 25.44 40.56 45.42
C LYS A 912 24.00 40.21 45.80
N ASP A 913 23.03 40.82 45.13
CA ASP A 913 21.62 40.63 45.45
C ASP A 913 21.05 39.44 44.70
N SER A 914 19.99 38.87 45.25
CA SER A 914 19.20 37.82 44.63
C SER A 914 17.72 38.07 44.91
N VAL A 915 16.87 37.87 43.92
CA VAL A 915 15.42 37.93 44.09
C VAL A 915 14.80 36.56 43.82
N THR A 916 13.79 36.23 44.62
CA THR A 916 12.98 35.03 44.43
C THR A 916 11.68 35.42 43.76
N VAL A 917 11.42 34.78 42.62
CA VAL A 917 10.24 35.00 41.78
C VAL A 917 9.41 33.73 41.78
N GLN A 918 8.17 33.85 42.23
CA GLN A 918 7.17 32.80 42.16
C GLN A 918 6.48 32.86 40.79
N LEU A 919 6.64 31.82 39.98
CA LEU A 919 5.83 31.59 38.79
C LEU A 919 4.48 30.99 39.22
N GLN A 920 3.42 31.59 38.72
CA GLN A 920 2.05 31.21 38.99
C GLN A 920 1.31 30.95 37.69
N ARG A 921 0.27 30.12 37.75
CA ARG A 921 -0.67 29.94 36.63
C ARG A 921 -2.12 29.94 37.10
N LYS A 922 -3.02 30.26 36.17
CA LYS A 922 -4.47 30.25 36.35
C LYS A 922 -5.13 29.73 35.08
N ALA A 923 -6.18 28.92 35.18
CA ALA A 923 -6.88 28.45 33.98
C ALA A 923 -7.54 29.62 33.25
N ILE A 924 -7.40 29.67 31.92
CA ILE A 924 -7.99 30.75 31.10
C ILE A 924 -9.51 30.70 31.22
N GLY A 925 -10.16 31.87 31.41
CA GLY A 925 -11.62 31.99 31.49
C GLY A 925 -12.25 31.65 32.84
N ALA A 926 -11.49 31.11 33.81
CA ALA A 926 -12.00 30.79 35.14
C ALA A 926 -11.83 31.99 36.10
N ALA A 927 -12.78 32.93 36.08
CA ALA A 927 -12.73 34.18 36.84
C ALA A 927 -12.39 33.98 38.34
N ASP A 928 -12.91 32.92 38.97
CA ASP A 928 -12.76 32.64 40.40
C ASP A 928 -11.61 31.68 40.75
N SER A 929 -10.79 31.24 39.78
CA SER A 929 -9.67 30.34 40.10
C SER A 929 -8.52 31.09 40.79
N VAL A 930 -8.04 30.50 41.90
CA VAL A 930 -6.88 30.98 42.66
C VAL A 930 -5.63 30.67 41.84
N ALA A 931 -4.71 31.64 41.73
CA ALA A 931 -3.43 31.41 41.06
C ALA A 931 -2.62 30.35 41.81
N GLU A 932 -2.25 29.27 41.12
CA GLU A 932 -1.44 28.20 41.70
C GLU A 932 0.04 28.47 41.48
N ASN A 933 0.86 28.15 42.48
CA ASN A 933 2.30 28.26 42.41
C ASN A 933 2.86 27.03 41.67
N VAL A 934 3.55 27.25 40.54
CA VAL A 934 4.08 26.17 39.68
C VAL A 934 5.60 26.12 39.58
N GLY A 935 6.30 27.13 40.09
CA GLY A 935 7.75 27.11 40.17
C GLY A 935 8.31 28.33 40.88
N GLU A 936 9.45 28.16 41.56
CA GLU A 936 10.19 29.23 42.21
C GLU A 936 11.51 29.44 41.46
N ILE A 937 11.81 30.69 41.11
CA ILE A 937 12.95 31.07 40.27
C ILE A 937 13.80 32.09 41.01
N THR A 938 15.09 31.81 41.16
CA THR A 938 16.06 32.78 41.70
C THR A 938 16.73 33.56 40.57
N LEU A 939 16.67 34.88 40.61
CA LEU A 939 17.37 35.77 39.67
C LEU A 939 18.47 36.54 40.39
N ASN A 940 19.66 36.59 39.81
CA ASN A 940 20.84 37.26 40.37
C ASN A 940 21.83 37.65 39.27
N ALA A 941 22.94 38.30 39.62
CA ALA A 941 23.94 38.70 38.63
C ALA A 941 24.61 37.52 37.89
N GLY A 942 24.66 36.33 38.49
CA GLY A 942 25.24 35.13 37.89
C GLY A 942 24.43 34.52 36.75
N ASN A 943 23.11 34.73 36.73
CA ASN A 943 22.24 34.39 35.60
C ASN A 943 21.83 35.62 34.77
N GLU A 944 22.63 36.68 34.85
CA GLU A 944 22.41 37.93 34.14
C GLU A 944 21.01 38.52 34.38
N TRP A 945 20.43 38.24 35.56
CA TRP A 945 19.08 38.64 35.93
C TRP A 945 17.98 38.09 35.00
N THR A 946 18.24 36.93 34.37
CA THR A 946 17.29 36.28 33.46
C THR A 946 17.12 34.80 33.79
N ALA A 947 15.93 34.28 33.48
CA ALA A 947 15.66 32.85 33.49
C ALA A 947 14.63 32.50 32.42
N THR A 948 14.74 31.30 31.86
CA THR A 948 13.72 30.75 30.96
C THR A 948 13.15 29.48 31.58
N VAL A 949 11.83 29.45 31.76
CA VAL A 949 11.11 28.27 32.26
C VAL A 949 10.33 27.65 31.10
N GLY A 950 10.66 26.41 30.75
CA GLY A 950 9.99 25.64 29.68
C GLY A 950 8.82 24.80 30.19
N ASN A 951 8.31 23.93 29.32
CA ASN A 951 7.27 22.93 29.62
C ASN A 951 5.98 23.52 30.21
N LEU A 952 5.61 24.72 29.76
CA LEU A 952 4.37 25.37 30.20
C LEU A 952 3.18 24.79 29.45
N LEU A 953 2.13 24.45 30.21
CA LEU A 953 0.88 23.93 29.65
C LEU A 953 0.10 25.06 28.96
N PRO A 954 -0.28 24.89 27.69
CA PRO A 954 -1.27 25.77 27.09
C PRO A 954 -2.64 25.60 27.76
N GLY A 955 -3.49 26.63 27.72
CA GLY A 955 -4.77 26.71 28.42
C GLY A 955 -4.72 27.50 29.73
N TYR A 956 -3.56 28.09 30.06
CA TYR A 956 -3.33 28.83 31.30
C TYR A 956 -2.81 30.25 31.06
N THR A 957 -3.23 31.17 31.91
CA THR A 957 -2.62 32.49 32.11
C THR A 957 -1.45 32.35 33.08
N TYR A 958 -0.27 32.83 32.69
CA TYR A 958 0.94 32.79 33.50
C TYR A 958 1.31 34.16 34.04
N SER A 959 1.71 34.19 35.31
CA SER A 959 2.16 35.40 35.97
C SER A 959 3.34 35.12 36.91
N VAL A 960 4.10 36.16 37.20
CA VAL A 960 5.24 36.13 38.10
C VAL A 960 5.01 37.13 39.23
N ALA A 961 5.40 36.73 40.43
CA ALA A 961 5.37 37.59 41.62
C ALA A 961 6.73 37.52 42.33
N GLU A 962 7.33 38.66 42.62
CA GLU A 962 8.53 38.73 43.46
C GLU A 962 8.13 38.57 44.94
N ALA A 963 8.78 37.65 45.66
CA ALA A 963 8.53 37.40 47.10
C ALA A 963 9.13 38.53 47.97
N PRO A 964 8.56 38.78 49.16
CA PRO A 964 7.93 40.04 49.54
C PRO A 964 8.81 41.29 49.44
N ASP A 965 8.11 42.41 49.23
CA ASP A 965 8.62 43.77 49.03
C ASP A 965 9.79 44.14 49.93
N ASP A 966 10.97 44.30 49.31
CA ASP A 966 12.05 45.09 49.88
C ASP A 966 11.48 46.49 50.22
N ASP A 967 11.56 46.90 51.49
CA ASP A 967 11.00 48.17 51.92
C ASP A 967 11.63 49.39 51.22
N ARG A 968 12.79 49.20 50.57
CA ARG A 968 13.50 50.17 49.76
C ARG A 968 12.97 50.30 48.33
N TYR A 969 12.32 49.28 47.77
CA TYR A 969 11.92 49.24 46.37
C TYR A 969 10.41 49.04 46.18
N SER A 970 9.83 49.69 45.19
CA SER A 970 8.52 49.33 44.63
C SER A 970 8.71 48.42 43.43
N VAL A 971 7.94 47.34 43.36
CA VAL A 971 7.98 46.37 42.25
C VAL A 971 6.93 46.71 41.20
N SER A 972 7.30 46.64 39.92
CA SER A 972 6.36 46.72 38.79
C SER A 972 6.61 45.62 37.77
N TYR A 973 5.56 45.23 37.05
CA TYR A 973 5.56 44.10 36.13
C TYR A 973 5.15 44.53 34.72
N ALA A 974 5.83 44.00 33.70
CA ALA A 974 5.48 44.19 32.30
C ALA A 974 5.42 42.83 31.58
N GLY A 975 4.39 42.60 30.76
CA GLY A 975 4.15 41.30 30.12
C GLY A 975 3.70 40.20 31.08
N ASN A 976 3.23 40.58 32.27
CA ASN A 976 2.65 39.68 33.26
C ASN A 976 1.20 39.32 32.94
N ASP A 977 0.69 38.26 33.56
CA ASP A 977 -0.70 37.80 33.40
C ASP A 977 -1.03 37.50 31.93
N ALA A 978 -0.14 36.76 31.27
CA ALA A 978 -0.20 36.48 29.84
C ALA A 978 -0.76 35.08 29.56
N ASP A 979 -1.73 35.00 28.66
CA ASP A 979 -2.33 33.74 28.22
C ASP A 979 -1.37 32.94 27.33
N LEU A 980 -1.21 31.66 27.65
CA LEU A 980 -0.57 30.68 26.77
C LEU A 980 -1.66 29.76 26.21
N THR A 981 -1.91 29.84 24.90
CA THR A 981 -2.93 29.01 24.23
C THR A 981 -2.30 27.92 23.37
N LYS A 982 -3.06 26.84 23.05
CA LYS A 982 -2.59 25.78 22.14
C LYS A 982 -2.23 26.38 20.77
N LYS A 983 -3.06 27.29 20.25
CA LYS A 983 -2.78 28.04 19.01
C LYS A 983 -1.43 28.74 19.00
N MET A 984 -1.01 29.33 20.12
CA MET A 984 0.27 30.01 20.21
C MET A 984 1.44 29.04 20.04
N VAL A 985 1.45 27.94 20.80
CA VAL A 985 2.56 26.96 20.80
C VAL A 985 2.67 26.18 19.48
N TRP A 986 1.56 26.02 18.76
CA TRP A 986 1.56 25.35 17.45
C TRP A 986 1.86 26.28 16.27
N SER A 987 1.61 27.58 16.41
CA SER A 987 1.88 28.56 15.34
C SER A 987 3.37 28.79 15.07
N SER A 988 4.18 28.97 16.12
CA SER A 988 5.65 29.13 16.03
C SER A 988 6.27 29.09 17.43
N ALA A 989 7.56 28.80 17.51
CA ALA A 989 8.30 28.81 18.78
C ALA A 989 8.26 30.19 19.47
N ASP A 990 8.31 31.27 18.69
CA ASP A 990 8.31 32.64 19.22
C ASP A 990 6.95 33.01 19.84
N LYS A 991 5.84 32.62 19.19
CA LYS A 991 4.50 32.86 19.70
C LYS A 991 4.18 32.03 20.94
N GLY A 992 4.77 30.84 21.08
CA GLY A 992 4.70 30.01 22.29
C GLY A 992 5.63 30.48 23.43
N THR A 993 6.35 31.59 23.25
CA THR A 993 7.28 32.15 24.25
C THR A 993 6.71 33.41 24.88
N LEU A 994 6.29 33.31 26.14
CA LEU A 994 5.88 34.45 26.96
C LEU A 994 7.11 35.23 27.46
N ASN A 995 6.94 36.50 27.78
CA ASN A 995 7.99 37.34 28.34
C ASN A 995 7.43 38.17 29.51
N ALA A 996 8.03 38.04 30.69
CA ALA A 996 7.70 38.84 31.86
C ALA A 996 8.94 39.61 32.33
N THR A 997 8.77 40.92 32.58
CA THR A 997 9.82 41.77 33.14
C THR A 997 9.39 42.31 34.49
N ILE A 998 10.23 42.10 35.50
CA ILE A 998 10.05 42.59 36.87
C ILE A 998 11.02 43.75 37.07
N THR A 999 10.54 44.93 37.47
CA THR A 999 11.37 46.12 37.67
C THR A 999 11.26 46.61 39.10
N ASN A 1000 12.39 46.67 39.82
CA ASN A 1000 12.44 47.31 41.14
C ASN A 1000 12.90 48.74 40.98
N THR A 1001 12.12 49.65 41.55
CA THR A 1001 12.40 51.08 41.55
C THR A 1001 12.52 51.59 42.99
N PRO A 1002 13.62 52.28 43.35
CA PRO A 1002 13.76 52.84 44.69
C PRO A 1002 12.55 53.71 45.06
N LYS A 1003 12.01 53.51 46.26
CA LYS A 1003 10.90 54.35 46.75
C LYS A 1003 11.38 55.80 46.96
N PRO A 1004 10.57 56.81 46.60
CA PRO A 1004 10.92 58.19 46.86
C PRO A 1004 10.78 58.54 48.35
N VAL A 1005 11.70 59.35 48.85
CA VAL A 1005 11.73 59.89 50.21
C VAL A 1005 11.88 61.40 50.12
N SER A 1006 10.87 62.15 50.57
CA SER A 1006 10.88 63.61 50.49
C SER A 1006 11.42 64.26 51.76
N LEU A 1007 12.24 65.29 51.58
CA LEU A 1007 12.64 66.23 52.62
C LEU A 1007 11.95 67.56 52.34
N SER A 1008 10.96 67.92 53.17
CA SER A 1008 10.18 69.13 52.95
C SER A 1008 10.81 70.35 53.63
N ASN A 1009 11.05 71.41 52.85
CA ASN A 1009 11.51 72.75 53.28
C ASN A 1009 12.70 72.84 54.26
N ALA A 1010 13.51 71.79 54.40
CA ALA A 1010 14.52 71.74 55.46
C ALA A 1010 15.81 72.52 55.15
N ILE A 1011 16.06 72.88 53.88
CA ILE A 1011 17.19 73.74 53.51
C ILE A 1011 16.62 75.14 53.21
N SER A 1012 16.87 76.06 54.12
CA SER A 1012 16.39 77.44 54.03
C SER A 1012 17.49 78.43 54.38
N VAL A 1013 17.33 79.66 53.92
CA VAL A 1013 18.25 80.77 54.17
C VAL A 1013 17.54 81.86 54.98
N LYS A 1014 18.29 82.51 55.86
CA LYS A 1014 17.88 83.75 56.54
C LYS A 1014 18.77 84.89 56.12
N LYS A 1015 18.17 86.03 55.78
CA LYS A 1015 18.92 87.23 55.44
C LYS A 1015 18.89 88.25 56.58
N ASN A 1016 20.07 88.61 57.05
CA ASN A 1016 20.29 89.72 57.96
C ASN A 1016 20.93 90.91 57.23
N LEU A 1017 20.53 92.12 57.60
CA LEU A 1017 21.08 93.38 57.08
C LEU A 1017 21.47 94.27 58.25
N THR A 1018 22.72 94.70 58.30
CA THR A 1018 23.23 95.62 59.34
C THR A 1018 23.79 96.89 58.69
N GLY A 1019 23.87 97.96 59.47
CA GLY A 1019 24.30 99.29 58.98
C GLY A 1019 23.19 100.10 58.28
N ARG A 1020 22.04 99.49 57.96
CA ARG A 1020 20.80 100.19 57.55
C ARG A 1020 19.56 99.30 57.74
N LYS A 1021 18.36 99.90 57.75
CA LYS A 1021 17.08 99.16 57.67
C LYS A 1021 16.85 98.62 56.24
N TRP A 1022 16.04 97.57 56.14
CA TRP A 1022 15.54 97.07 54.86
C TRP A 1022 14.66 98.11 54.15
N LYS A 1023 14.70 98.12 52.83
CA LYS A 1023 13.83 98.91 51.94
C LYS A 1023 12.84 97.97 51.25
N ALA A 1024 11.68 98.50 50.87
CA ALA A 1024 10.67 97.73 50.14
C ALA A 1024 11.19 97.11 48.81
N THR A 1025 12.22 97.70 48.21
CA THR A 1025 12.87 97.20 46.98
C THR A 1025 14.05 96.26 47.23
N ASP A 1026 14.42 95.99 48.49
CA ASP A 1026 15.55 95.11 48.79
C ASP A 1026 15.19 93.64 48.52
N GLN A 1027 16.07 92.97 47.79
CA GLN A 1027 15.99 91.54 47.52
C GLN A 1027 17.40 90.94 47.44
N PHE A 1028 17.57 89.73 47.97
CA PHE A 1028 18.85 89.03 48.03
C PHE A 1028 18.71 87.61 47.50
N ASN A 1029 19.61 87.21 46.61
CA ASN A 1029 19.57 85.91 45.96
C ASN A 1029 20.54 84.95 46.63
N PHE A 1030 20.09 83.73 46.93
CA PHE A 1030 20.88 82.66 47.51
C PHE A 1030 20.88 81.45 46.60
N THR A 1031 22.00 80.77 46.53
CA THR A 1031 22.22 79.65 45.62
C THR A 1031 22.48 78.36 46.40
N LEU A 1032 21.80 77.28 46.02
CA LEU A 1032 22.00 75.91 46.49
C LEU A 1032 22.67 75.10 45.37
N GLU A 1033 23.89 74.67 45.60
CA GLU A 1033 24.68 73.85 44.68
C GLU A 1033 24.77 72.41 45.18
N ALA A 1034 24.30 71.45 44.39
CA ALA A 1034 24.40 70.03 44.69
C ALA A 1034 25.81 69.49 44.41
N LYS A 1035 26.38 68.69 45.31
CA LYS A 1035 27.65 68.01 45.08
C LYS A 1035 27.42 66.60 44.52
N GLY A 1036 28.03 66.31 43.37
CA GLY A 1036 27.88 65.00 42.71
C GLY A 1036 26.44 64.80 42.23
N ASN A 1037 25.87 63.62 42.48
CA ASN A 1037 24.51 63.26 42.02
C ASN A 1037 23.42 63.61 43.05
N ALA A 1038 23.62 64.62 43.89
CA ALA A 1038 22.62 65.02 44.87
C ALA A 1038 21.41 65.70 44.18
N PRO A 1039 20.16 65.32 44.51
CA PRO A 1039 18.98 65.85 43.84
C PRO A 1039 18.73 67.32 44.21
N LEU A 1040 18.27 68.13 43.25
CA LEU A 1040 17.80 69.49 43.50
C LEU A 1040 16.26 69.52 43.63
N PRO A 1041 15.69 70.56 44.25
CA PRO A 1041 14.25 70.78 44.28
C PRO A 1041 13.63 70.77 42.87
N ALA A 1042 12.39 70.31 42.75
CA ALA A 1042 11.71 70.18 41.46
C ALA A 1042 11.62 71.51 40.68
N SER A 1043 11.48 72.63 41.37
CA SER A 1043 11.40 73.99 40.80
C SER A 1043 12.69 74.44 40.08
N CYS A 1044 13.83 73.80 40.37
CA CYS A 1044 15.14 74.19 39.87
C CYS A 1044 16.00 72.97 39.50
N LYS A 1045 15.37 71.83 39.20
CA LYS A 1045 16.05 70.55 38.90
C LYS A 1045 17.10 70.67 37.78
N ASP A 1046 16.82 71.51 36.77
CA ASP A 1046 17.70 71.74 35.63
C ASP A 1046 18.55 73.03 35.75
N GLN A 1047 18.51 73.68 36.92
CA GLN A 1047 19.21 74.94 37.18
C GLN A 1047 20.18 74.76 38.34
N GLN A 1048 21.42 74.41 38.03
CA GLN A 1048 22.51 74.36 39.01
C GLN A 1048 23.40 75.61 38.91
N PRO A 1049 23.51 76.44 39.96
CA PRO A 1049 22.88 76.27 41.27
C PRO A 1049 21.42 76.78 41.33
N CYS A 1050 20.62 76.13 42.18
CA CYS A 1050 19.23 76.51 42.42
C CYS A 1050 19.16 77.83 43.18
N THR A 1051 18.38 78.81 42.71
CA THR A 1051 18.35 80.17 43.31
C THR A 1051 17.02 80.48 43.98
N VAL A 1052 17.06 81.01 45.20
CA VAL A 1052 15.91 81.62 45.88
C VAL A 1052 16.16 83.07 46.22
N THR A 1053 15.10 83.87 46.32
CA THR A 1053 15.17 85.30 46.57
C THR A 1053 14.46 85.66 47.87
N VAL A 1054 15.20 86.09 48.88
CA VAL A 1054 14.63 86.70 50.09
C VAL A 1054 14.31 88.16 49.79
N LYS A 1055 13.04 88.54 49.92
CA LYS A 1055 12.56 89.91 49.74
C LYS A 1055 12.31 90.59 51.08
N HIS A 1056 12.08 91.90 51.05
CA HIS A 1056 11.69 92.67 52.23
C HIS A 1056 10.42 92.12 52.90
N ASP A 1057 9.45 91.63 52.13
CA ASP A 1057 8.17 91.11 52.61
C ASP A 1057 8.18 89.60 52.89
N SER A 1058 9.31 88.91 52.70
CA SER A 1058 9.48 87.52 53.14
C SER A 1058 9.38 87.43 54.67
N THR A 1059 8.58 86.48 55.17
CA THR A 1059 8.39 86.26 56.61
C THR A 1059 9.73 86.01 57.32
N ASP A 1060 10.03 86.81 58.35
CA ASP A 1060 11.32 86.80 59.10
C ASP A 1060 12.58 86.95 58.20
N HIS A 1061 12.43 87.48 56.99
CA HIS A 1061 13.48 87.51 55.96
C HIS A 1061 14.10 86.12 55.71
N THR A 1062 13.25 85.10 55.67
CA THR A 1062 13.63 83.71 55.39
C THR A 1062 12.99 83.20 54.11
N GLU A 1063 13.69 82.32 53.40
CA GLU A 1063 13.13 81.59 52.26
C GLU A 1063 13.66 80.15 52.21
N SER A 1064 12.84 79.24 51.72
CA SER A 1064 13.18 77.82 51.54
C SER A 1064 13.54 77.54 50.08
N PHE A 1065 14.50 76.64 49.85
CA PHE A 1065 14.77 76.12 48.50
C PHE A 1065 13.67 75.17 47.99
N GLY A 1066 12.71 74.81 48.84
CA GLY A 1066 11.61 73.90 48.53
C GLY A 1066 11.92 72.44 48.86
N ASP A 1067 10.98 71.56 48.49
CA ASP A 1067 11.06 70.14 48.78
C ASP A 1067 12.07 69.44 47.86
N ILE A 1068 12.87 68.54 48.44
CA ILE A 1068 13.83 67.71 47.72
C ILE A 1068 13.44 66.25 47.88
N THR A 1069 13.28 65.54 46.77
CA THR A 1069 12.99 64.10 46.76
C THR A 1069 14.26 63.30 46.52
N TYR A 1070 14.49 62.32 47.40
CA TYR A 1070 15.60 61.38 47.36
C TYR A 1070 15.09 59.97 47.07
N ASN A 1071 15.99 59.08 46.67
CA ASN A 1071 15.70 57.65 46.60
C ASN A 1071 16.01 57.00 47.96
N ALA A 1072 15.15 56.08 48.41
CA ALA A 1072 15.38 55.27 49.59
C ALA A 1072 16.71 54.51 49.49
N GLY A 1073 17.51 54.56 50.55
CA GLY A 1073 18.84 53.96 50.62
C GLY A 1073 19.71 54.68 51.63
N ASP A 1074 20.65 53.96 52.26
CA ASP A 1074 21.57 54.51 53.25
C ASP A 1074 22.66 55.34 52.56
N VAL A 1075 22.37 56.62 52.30
CA VAL A 1075 23.19 57.51 51.50
C VAL A 1075 23.22 58.92 52.09
N LYS A 1076 24.36 59.58 51.95
CA LYS A 1076 24.56 60.99 52.33
C LYS A 1076 24.71 61.87 51.09
N TYR A 1077 23.90 62.91 51.02
CA TYR A 1077 23.93 63.94 49.99
C TYR A 1077 24.52 65.22 50.55
N THR A 1078 25.32 65.93 49.76
CA THR A 1078 25.99 67.18 50.18
C THR A 1078 25.58 68.33 49.29
N TYR A 1079 25.27 69.46 49.90
CA TYR A 1079 24.93 70.71 49.22
C TYR A 1079 25.79 71.87 49.74
N TYR A 1080 25.97 72.88 48.91
CA TYR A 1080 26.60 74.14 49.28
C TYR A 1080 25.62 75.30 49.11
N VAL A 1081 25.47 76.12 50.16
CA VAL A 1081 24.61 77.32 50.14
C VAL A 1081 25.47 78.57 50.23
N THR A 1082 25.27 79.52 49.32
CA THR A 1082 25.99 80.80 49.24
C THR A 1082 25.06 81.95 48.87
N GLU A 1083 25.43 83.19 49.20
CA GLU A 1083 24.76 84.38 48.69
C GLU A 1083 25.33 84.79 47.32
N LYS A 1084 24.46 85.15 46.38
CA LYS A 1084 24.85 85.73 45.10
C LYS A 1084 24.98 87.24 45.24
N ARG A 1085 26.14 87.77 44.84
CA ARG A 1085 26.41 89.22 44.83
C ARG A 1085 25.35 89.97 44.01
N GLY A 1086 24.70 90.94 44.66
CA GLY A 1086 23.73 91.84 44.02
C GLY A 1086 24.33 93.19 43.62
N SER A 1087 23.46 94.14 43.28
CA SER A 1087 23.81 95.44 42.69
C SER A 1087 23.59 96.64 43.63
N ILE A 1088 23.21 96.43 44.89
CA ILE A 1088 22.98 97.53 45.84
C ILE A 1088 24.32 98.18 46.18
N SER A 1089 24.47 99.47 45.82
CA SER A 1089 25.69 100.25 46.06
C SER A 1089 26.00 100.37 47.56
N ALA A 1090 27.29 100.32 47.90
CA ALA A 1090 27.82 100.40 49.27
C ALA A 1090 27.42 99.26 50.22
N LEU A 1091 26.91 98.13 49.68
CA LEU A 1091 26.62 96.94 50.46
C LEU A 1091 27.73 95.90 50.32
N HIS A 1092 28.34 95.50 51.43
CA HIS A 1092 29.19 94.31 51.47
C HIS A 1092 28.30 93.08 51.54
N TYR A 1093 28.27 92.32 50.45
CA TYR A 1093 27.52 91.07 50.34
C TYR A 1093 28.24 89.95 51.10
N SER A 1094 27.49 89.06 51.75
CA SER A 1094 28.06 87.94 52.50
C SER A 1094 28.83 87.02 51.56
N GLN A 1095 30.04 86.67 51.96
CA GLN A 1095 30.87 85.64 51.32
C GLN A 1095 30.77 84.30 52.03
N ALA A 1096 29.79 84.14 52.94
CA ALA A 1096 29.63 82.91 53.68
C ALA A 1096 29.30 81.74 52.75
N ARG A 1097 29.77 80.55 53.14
CA ARG A 1097 29.47 79.29 52.44
C ARG A 1097 29.13 78.24 53.46
N TYR A 1098 27.95 77.66 53.34
CA TYR A 1098 27.50 76.56 54.20
C TYR A 1098 27.57 75.23 53.45
N LYS A 1099 28.08 74.20 54.12
CA LYS A 1099 27.97 72.80 53.68
C LYS A 1099 26.81 72.17 54.44
N VAL A 1100 25.79 71.71 53.71
CA VAL A 1100 24.64 71.01 54.25
C VAL A 1100 24.74 69.55 53.86
N VAL A 1101 24.61 68.63 54.82
CA VAL A 1101 24.58 67.18 54.58
C VAL A 1101 23.20 66.66 54.93
N VAL A 1102 22.55 66.03 53.94
CA VAL A 1102 21.29 65.31 54.10
C VAL A 1102 21.59 63.82 54.12
N THR A 1103 21.08 63.11 55.12
CA THR A 1103 21.16 61.64 55.18
C THR A 1103 19.79 61.06 54.90
N VAL A 1104 19.74 60.06 54.04
CA VAL A 1104 18.57 59.17 53.89
C VAL A 1104 18.89 57.88 54.65
N ALA A 1105 18.08 57.54 55.64
CA ALA A 1105 18.26 56.36 56.49
C ALA A 1105 16.91 55.91 57.06
N LYS A 1106 16.85 54.72 57.65
CA LYS A 1106 15.65 54.28 58.39
C LYS A 1106 15.56 55.01 59.74
N ASN A 1107 14.36 55.43 60.10
CA ASN A 1107 14.06 55.91 61.45
C ASN A 1107 13.86 54.74 62.44
N ASP A 1108 13.62 55.06 63.71
CA ASP A 1108 13.40 54.05 64.78
C ASP A 1108 12.17 53.16 64.54
N ALA A 1109 11.23 53.60 63.70
CA ALA A 1109 10.06 52.84 63.27
C ALA A 1109 10.31 52.00 62.00
N GLY A 1110 11.54 51.97 61.49
CA GLY A 1110 11.93 51.21 60.29
C GLY A 1110 11.57 51.86 58.96
N ALA A 1111 10.98 53.07 58.95
CA ALA A 1111 10.61 53.78 57.73
C ALA A 1111 11.77 54.63 57.19
N TRP A 1112 11.96 54.64 55.87
CA TRP A 1112 12.95 55.49 55.20
C TRP A 1112 12.58 56.97 55.34
N THR A 1113 13.49 57.77 55.90
CA THR A 1113 13.33 59.23 56.05
C THR A 1113 14.58 59.97 55.57
N ALA A 1114 14.39 61.18 55.08
CA ALA A 1114 15.46 62.11 54.76
C ALA A 1114 15.54 63.18 55.85
N SER A 1115 16.74 63.50 56.32
CA SER A 1115 16.95 64.54 57.34
C SER A 1115 18.27 65.27 57.17
N VAL A 1116 18.31 66.55 57.57
CA VAL A 1116 19.55 67.34 57.58
C VAL A 1116 20.36 66.95 58.81
N THR A 1117 21.44 66.20 58.61
CA THR A 1117 22.26 65.67 59.70
C THR A 1117 23.42 66.56 60.10
N SER A 1118 23.87 67.45 59.22
CA SER A 1118 24.85 68.47 59.60
C SER A 1118 24.78 69.70 58.70
N VAL A 1119 25.00 70.86 59.32
CA VAL A 1119 25.19 72.15 58.65
C VAL A 1119 26.49 72.75 59.19
N THR A 1120 27.45 73.01 58.31
CA THR A 1120 28.76 73.55 58.68
C THR A 1120 29.04 74.81 57.89
N LYS A 1121 29.26 75.94 58.58
CA LYS A 1121 29.76 77.17 57.96
C LYS A 1121 31.24 76.97 57.63
N MET A 1122 31.55 77.00 56.33
CA MET A 1122 32.90 76.83 55.78
C MET A 1122 33.61 78.16 55.57
N LEU A 1123 32.86 79.22 55.24
CA LEU A 1123 33.35 80.59 55.13
C LEU A 1123 32.44 81.50 55.95
N ASP A 1124 33.02 82.45 56.68
CA ASP A 1124 32.27 83.50 57.37
C ASP A 1124 31.74 84.57 56.38
N ASP A 1125 30.97 85.54 56.85
CA ASP A 1125 30.37 86.58 55.99
C ASP A 1125 31.43 87.47 55.29
N ASN A 1126 32.69 87.43 55.74
CA ASN A 1126 33.82 88.16 55.15
C ASN A 1126 34.70 87.28 54.24
N GLY A 1127 34.35 86.01 54.06
CA GLY A 1127 35.07 85.08 53.18
C GLY A 1127 36.27 84.40 53.83
N LYS A 1128 36.42 84.50 55.16
CA LYS A 1128 37.47 83.79 55.90
C LYS A 1128 37.04 82.34 56.17
N THR A 1129 37.97 81.41 56.01
CA THR A 1129 37.72 79.99 56.31
C THR A 1129 37.43 79.79 57.79
N VAL A 1130 36.29 79.15 58.06
CA VAL A 1130 35.81 78.74 59.38
C VAL A 1130 35.29 77.30 59.30
N SER A 1131 35.09 76.66 60.45
CA SER A 1131 34.52 75.30 60.52
C SER A 1131 33.54 75.21 61.70
N GLU A 1132 32.50 76.03 61.62
CA GLU A 1132 31.52 76.18 62.68
C GLU A 1132 30.30 75.31 62.36
N ALA A 1133 30.01 74.33 63.23
CA ALA A 1133 28.79 73.55 63.13
C ALA A 1133 27.61 74.38 63.67
N GLN A 1134 26.49 74.38 62.96
CA GLN A 1134 25.26 74.97 63.46
C GLN A 1134 24.65 74.05 64.51
N SER A 1135 24.32 74.60 65.69
CA SER A 1135 23.83 73.83 66.85
C SER A 1135 22.48 73.16 66.60
N ASP A 1136 21.63 73.78 65.78
CA ASP A 1136 20.34 73.25 65.34
C ASP A 1136 20.32 73.24 63.80
N SER A 1137 20.43 72.05 63.20
CA SER A 1137 20.48 71.86 61.75
C SER A 1137 19.14 72.10 61.04
N THR A 1138 18.06 72.34 61.77
CA THR A 1138 16.74 72.67 61.22
C THR A 1138 16.52 74.17 61.02
N GLN A 1139 17.39 75.02 61.59
CA GLN A 1139 17.30 76.48 61.44
C GLN A 1139 17.83 76.94 60.07
N PRO A 1140 17.26 78.02 59.49
CA PRO A 1140 17.78 78.60 58.26
C PRO A 1140 19.24 79.06 58.40
N VAL A 1141 20.05 78.84 57.36
CA VAL A 1141 21.44 79.33 57.36
C VAL A 1141 21.46 80.85 57.18
N ALA A 1142 22.11 81.56 58.12
CA ALA A 1142 22.06 83.01 58.18
C ALA A 1142 23.21 83.68 57.40
N PHE A 1143 22.87 84.62 56.53
CA PHE A 1143 23.82 85.45 55.77
C PHE A 1143 23.64 86.91 56.14
N THR A 1144 24.71 87.60 56.51
CA THR A 1144 24.63 89.00 56.96
C THR A 1144 25.32 89.94 55.98
N ASN A 1145 24.56 90.85 55.37
CA ASN A 1145 25.13 91.95 54.59
C ASN A 1145 25.37 93.16 55.48
N HIS A 1146 26.44 93.91 55.20
CA HIS A 1146 26.81 95.10 55.95
C HIS A 1146 26.80 96.32 55.02
N TYR A 1147 26.01 97.34 55.37
CA TYR A 1147 25.98 98.60 54.64
C TYR A 1147 27.06 99.54 55.15
N ILE A 1148 27.89 100.04 54.23
CA ILE A 1148 29.01 100.92 54.52
C ILE A 1148 28.60 102.35 54.15
N ALA A 1149 28.23 103.17 55.13
CA ALA A 1149 27.89 104.58 54.89
C ALA A 1149 29.17 105.39 54.61
N VAL A 1150 29.27 105.99 53.41
CA VAL A 1150 30.38 106.88 53.06
C VAL A 1150 29.96 108.33 53.30
N SER A 1151 30.51 108.96 54.33
CA SER A 1151 30.39 110.41 54.58
C SER A 1151 31.39 111.17 53.67
N ALA A 1152 30.95 112.30 53.11
CA ALA A 1152 31.70 113.07 52.12
C ALA A 1152 32.78 114.01 52.71
N LEU A 1153 33.99 113.94 52.11
CA LEU A 1153 34.97 115.03 51.74
C LEU A 1153 35.74 115.79 52.86
N PRO A 1154 37.02 116.24 52.65
CA PRO A 1154 37.55 116.94 51.45
C PRO A 1154 38.88 116.43 50.84
N LEU A 1155 39.20 117.05 49.70
CA LEU A 1155 40.32 116.88 48.76
C LEU A 1155 41.61 117.61 49.23
N THR A 1156 42.76 117.27 48.61
CA THR A 1156 44.14 117.87 48.59
C THR A 1156 45.18 116.99 49.30
N GLY A 1157 46.34 116.58 48.78
CA GLY A 1157 47.09 116.67 47.52
C GLY A 1157 48.33 115.75 47.70
N GLY A 1158 49.06 115.25 46.72
CA GLY A 1158 49.24 115.70 45.36
C GLY A 1158 49.90 114.66 44.45
N MET A 1159 50.34 115.19 43.31
CA MET A 1159 50.70 114.55 42.05
C MET A 1159 52.05 113.83 42.10
N THR A 1160 52.18 112.72 41.35
CA THR A 1160 53.19 112.52 40.28
C THR A 1160 52.94 111.19 39.53
N ASP A 1161 53.07 111.25 38.20
CA ASP A 1161 53.18 110.17 37.19
C ASP A 1161 51.91 109.33 36.91
N ARG A 1162 51.05 109.61 35.90
CA ARG A 1162 51.23 109.95 34.47
C ARG A 1162 51.77 108.76 33.64
N GLN A 1163 50.95 108.33 32.68
CA GLN A 1163 51.21 107.48 31.48
C GLN A 1163 50.92 105.97 31.58
N TRP A 1164 49.73 105.57 31.10
CA TRP A 1164 49.46 104.73 29.91
C TRP A 1164 47.91 104.53 29.85
N LEU A 1165 47.16 105.29 29.04
CA LEU A 1165 46.76 104.97 27.65
C LEU A 1165 46.15 103.56 27.54
N PHE A 1166 44.82 103.40 27.43
CA PHE A 1166 43.96 103.55 26.23
C PHE A 1166 44.32 102.61 25.06
N VAL A 1167 43.27 102.26 24.30
CA VAL A 1167 43.21 101.42 23.07
C VAL A 1167 43.08 99.94 23.39
N GLY A 1168 42.03 99.19 23.06
CA GLY A 1168 40.90 99.27 22.11
C GLY A 1168 40.25 97.87 22.18
N GLY A 1169 38.95 97.64 22.07
CA GLY A 1169 38.04 98.19 21.10
C GLY A 1169 38.07 97.35 19.81
N VAL A 1170 37.07 96.47 19.67
CA VAL A 1170 36.43 96.03 18.41
C VAL A 1170 36.97 94.76 17.70
N VAL A 1171 36.00 94.05 17.11
CA VAL A 1171 36.05 92.97 16.10
C VAL A 1171 36.18 91.56 16.70
N GLY A 1172 35.22 90.63 16.61
CA GLY A 1172 34.11 90.50 15.65
C GLY A 1172 34.45 89.44 14.60
N GLY A 1173 34.02 88.20 14.84
CA GLY A 1173 33.67 87.28 13.76
C GLY A 1173 34.76 86.36 13.20
N LEU A 1174 34.27 85.15 12.90
CA LEU A 1174 34.56 84.32 11.73
C LEU A 1174 35.76 83.35 11.72
N ALA A 1175 35.36 82.10 11.48
CA ALA A 1175 35.93 81.10 10.58
C ALA A 1175 37.26 80.41 11.02
N VAL A 1176 37.28 79.11 11.31
CA VAL A 1176 37.09 77.93 10.41
C VAL A 1176 38.30 77.72 9.48
N LEU A 1177 38.83 76.46 9.51
CA LEU A 1177 39.71 75.78 8.52
C LEU A 1177 41.21 76.18 8.55
N LEU A 1178 42.24 75.31 8.49
CA LEU A 1178 42.47 73.91 8.03
C LEU A 1178 43.82 73.42 8.62
N ILE A 1179 43.93 72.20 9.18
CA ILE A 1179 44.42 70.93 8.58
C ILE A 1179 45.94 70.82 8.34
N GLY A 1180 46.52 69.69 8.80
CA GLY A 1180 47.72 69.08 8.23
C GLY A 1180 48.16 67.82 8.99
N ALA A 1181 47.81 66.64 8.46
CA ALA A 1181 48.10 65.26 8.91
C ALA A 1181 49.61 64.93 9.05
N ALA A 1182 50.12 63.80 9.56
CA ALA A 1182 49.68 62.41 9.81
C ALA A 1182 50.58 61.81 10.93
N GLY A 1183 50.22 60.82 11.75
CA GLY A 1183 50.02 59.39 11.44
C GLY A 1183 51.16 58.54 12.04
N VAL A 1184 50.93 57.23 12.32
CA VAL A 1184 51.87 56.17 12.81
C VAL A 1184 51.89 55.96 14.35
N TRP A 1185 51.91 54.78 14.99
CA TRP A 1185 51.71 53.35 14.70
C TRP A 1185 51.94 52.60 16.06
N ASN A 1186 51.17 51.54 16.33
CA ASN A 1186 51.43 50.36 17.18
C ASN A 1186 52.04 50.51 18.59
N GLY A 1187 51.29 49.98 19.57
CA GLY A 1187 51.53 48.60 20.04
C GLY A 1187 52.76 48.33 20.93
N LYS A 1188 52.43 47.92 22.16
CA LYS A 1188 53.24 47.14 23.13
C LYS A 1188 54.43 47.84 23.81
N LYS A 1189 54.28 48.05 25.12
CA LYS A 1189 54.97 47.29 26.21
C LYS A 1189 54.50 47.88 27.55
N ARG A 1190 53.85 47.12 28.44
CA ARG A 1190 54.36 46.13 29.42
C ARG A 1190 55.09 46.77 30.61
N LEU A 1191 54.62 46.38 31.82
CA LEU A 1191 55.29 46.32 33.13
C LEU A 1191 55.47 47.68 33.83
N VAL A 1192 55.08 47.88 35.10
CA VAL A 1192 54.83 46.99 36.25
C VAL A 1192 53.60 47.49 37.01
#